data_AF-A0A843T6J9-F1
#
_entry.id   AF-A0A843T6J9-F1
#
_cell.length_a   1.000
_cell.length_b   1.000
_cell.length_c   1.000
_cell.angle_alpha   90.00
_cell.angle_beta   90.00
_cell.angle_gamma   90.00
#
_symmetry.space_group_name_H-M   'P 1'
#
loop_
_entity.id
_entity.type
_entity.pdbx_description
1 polymer ?
#
loop_
_entity_poly.entity_id
_entity_poly.type
_entity_poly.pdbx_seq_one_letter_code
_entity_poly.pdbx_strand_id
1 'polypeptide(L)'
;MNCDRIYEHYHGDPSSATTKRCRERIHWMCGQVEGERVLDIGCSQGIACMILGREGFDCVGVDLEQTSIEFAAKVRDEEEGVRGRIDLSLASAGALPFADGSFDTVILGEILEHLTQPGRVLKEASRVLKAGGKAIVTVPYGLKPHPDHKRIFYASSLLETLQPYFQTTIIEPRDHYLLYSGVKPDEPRTDGAGPVGVADLLRLQRDLEQRCLAKEMALHQKSGRVSRKAHSLSEQVDTLQASVEERDKALEEAESELKALAARTSAESERLENELREEREANARALEEKEEEIREVVAERERETEARVATLEADYREVLATEREEHVRVLAGKEEERRQVLADQEREAERRIAVLEADHRAALAASERAAEAERIRREVDEEGRARERRLRLATREETVRKEDDATAEMALGEADGVDGELAADIGAVGATLRELEKRLKRRLKSRAGDRREAREEQRRDRIERIRKVVRTELPEGSSILVVSRGDDEMLHFDGRRSEHFPQEAGGEYAGHHPANDAEAIGHLNDLVRRGAADYLLIPSSAYWWLEHYREFRDHLERSHPAVAFEEQACLIFDLRPKDASTPGRENERKRPAATPPATSQSPRSVRARPLTTTAPFTNGNGKSASVPVLAVAPPSSNGTPAGKGTVIAGVLDEFTTDCLRPECRLITFRPDNWREVLEPDRPRAVFVESAWRGNSGSWQYRVASYGRNVGDELNHLVEWAREQQIPSIFWNKEDPVHFDRFVEQASLFDIVFTSDIDCIPAYRERLGHDRVFALPFAAQPAIHNPILESRRDGRVCFAGTYYGDRHEKRRTDMEHVLKPALDFGLDIYDRQHGLAGRQAELYRFPDIYRPHIRGRLDYDEMVRAYKRYRVFLNVNSVSDSSTMFSRRVFELLASGTPIISTYSRGIAEMLGEDAVFFTESVEDTRRHLEALLSDTDVWDRASVRGIRRVMMDHTYESRLGYVLEKAGVDSPVAALPHFAIVAAIDTPECTERLLDWLQNQAYRDFDLLLVGDAQPDAEAVLKLDRALGGRKVVPILRHPGELSARCLQASDAEYFAFLHSRDHYGPNYLQDYALAIRYSGASLLGKAAFSRLTFGGNSKVVRLGGDYRYVSEVAAGTLVAHRSRMSGDLFRAALEADVVRRPIPEVLSIDRFNYLQSPRGVVGNRVNRLELAGGIEV
;
A
#
# COMPACT_ATOMS: atom_id res chain seq x y z
N MET A 1 22.46 -32.80 41.16
CA MET A 1 21.24 -32.52 40.39
C MET A 1 21.50 -33.04 39.00
N ASN A 2 21.14 -34.30 38.75
CA ASN A 2 21.32 -34.92 37.46
C ASN A 2 20.11 -34.52 36.61
N CYS A 3 20.16 -33.32 35.99
CA CYS A 3 19.02 -32.77 35.25
C CYS A 3 18.86 -33.49 33.90
N ASP A 4 18.52 -34.77 33.95
CA ASP A 4 18.42 -35.63 32.78
C ASP A 4 17.09 -35.40 32.07
N ARG A 5 17.12 -34.49 31.09
CA ARG A 5 15.93 -33.92 30.42
C ARG A 5 15.33 -34.86 29.38
N ILE A 6 15.07 -36.11 29.74
CA ILE A 6 14.62 -37.14 28.81
C ILE A 6 13.28 -36.76 28.17
N TYR A 7 12.38 -36.12 28.92
CA TYR A 7 11.09 -35.60 28.44
C TYR A 7 11.26 -34.47 27.44
N GLU A 8 12.08 -33.46 27.72
CA GLU A 8 12.33 -32.37 26.76
C GLU A 8 13.07 -32.86 25.52
N HIS A 9 13.94 -33.88 25.64
CA HIS A 9 14.56 -34.50 24.47
C HIS A 9 13.56 -35.32 23.64
N TYR A 10 12.65 -36.08 24.27
CA TYR A 10 11.64 -36.89 23.58
C TYR A 10 10.56 -36.02 22.93
N HIS A 11 10.04 -35.01 23.63
CA HIS A 11 9.02 -34.07 23.13
C HIS A 11 9.58 -32.85 22.38
N GLY A 12 10.91 -32.74 22.25
CA GLY A 12 11.58 -31.68 21.49
C GLY A 12 11.30 -31.70 19.98
N ASP A 13 11.96 -30.79 19.27
CA ASP A 13 11.86 -30.65 17.80
C ASP A 13 12.12 -31.99 17.09
N PRO A 14 11.14 -32.55 16.34
CA PRO A 14 11.32 -33.82 15.63
C PRO A 14 12.46 -33.81 14.59
N SER A 15 12.88 -32.65 14.11
CA SER A 15 14.02 -32.49 13.20
C SER A 15 15.38 -32.50 13.92
N SER A 16 15.39 -32.32 15.25
CA SER A 16 16.61 -32.40 16.06
C SER A 16 17.14 -33.83 16.08
N ALA A 17 18.41 -33.99 15.68
CA ALA A 17 19.10 -35.26 15.73
C ALA A 17 19.16 -35.85 17.16
N THR A 18 19.11 -35.02 18.20
CA THR A 18 19.05 -35.51 19.59
C THR A 18 17.67 -36.03 19.96
N THR A 19 16.59 -35.36 19.53
CA THR A 19 15.22 -35.85 19.70
C THR A 19 14.99 -37.16 18.97
N LYS A 20 15.41 -37.26 17.71
CA LYS A 20 15.29 -38.48 16.91
C LYS A 20 15.99 -39.68 17.58
N ARG A 21 17.23 -39.49 18.05
CA ARG A 21 17.99 -40.53 18.80
C ARG A 21 17.35 -40.91 20.14
N CYS A 22 16.71 -39.95 20.83
CA CYS A 22 15.98 -40.23 22.06
C CYS A 22 14.77 -41.13 21.78
N ARG A 23 13.93 -40.74 20.80
CA ARG A 23 12.75 -41.51 20.38
C ARG A 23 13.10 -42.91 19.90
N GLU A 24 14.06 -43.06 18.98
CA GLU A 24 14.42 -44.38 18.44
C GLU A 24 14.87 -45.36 19.53
N ARG A 25 15.59 -44.89 20.55
CA ARG A 25 16.04 -45.73 21.68
C ARG A 25 14.89 -46.11 22.61
N ILE A 26 14.04 -45.16 23.02
CA ILE A 26 12.89 -45.43 23.89
C ILE A 26 11.89 -46.36 23.20
N HIS A 27 11.59 -46.14 21.92
CA HIS A 27 10.74 -47.05 21.14
C HIS A 27 11.37 -48.43 20.94
N TRP A 28 12.69 -48.54 20.78
CA TRP A 28 13.37 -49.84 20.76
C TRP A 28 13.20 -50.58 22.08
N MET A 29 13.39 -49.90 23.23
CA MET A 29 13.19 -50.52 24.54
C MET A 29 11.75 -51.00 24.73
N CYS A 30 10.76 -50.14 24.48
CA CYS A 30 9.35 -50.51 24.60
C CYS A 30 8.98 -51.66 23.64
N GLY A 31 9.53 -51.66 22.42
CA GLY A 31 9.33 -52.74 21.44
C GLY A 31 10.03 -54.06 21.76
N GLN A 32 10.85 -54.13 22.81
CA GLN A 32 11.40 -55.39 23.33
C GLN A 32 10.57 -55.98 24.49
N VAL A 33 9.53 -55.31 24.99
CA VAL A 33 8.80 -55.75 26.18
C VAL A 33 7.90 -56.96 25.91
N GLU A 34 7.86 -57.90 26.86
CA GLU A 34 7.04 -59.12 26.80
C GLU A 34 6.30 -59.38 28.14
N GLY A 35 5.14 -60.04 28.06
CA GLY A 35 4.28 -60.36 29.22
C GLY A 35 3.27 -59.26 29.58
N GLU A 36 2.78 -59.23 30.81
CA GLU A 36 1.74 -58.29 31.25
C GLU A 36 2.28 -57.22 32.21
N ARG A 37 3.17 -57.59 33.15
CA ARG A 37 3.68 -56.68 34.18
C ARG A 37 5.13 -56.28 33.91
N VAL A 38 5.38 -54.97 33.83
CA VAL A 38 6.68 -54.38 33.47
C VAL A 38 7.20 -53.53 34.63
N LEU A 39 8.50 -53.61 34.91
CA LEU A 39 9.19 -52.72 35.85
C LEU A 39 10.24 -51.88 35.12
N ASP A 40 10.16 -50.56 35.26
CA ASP A 40 11.14 -49.59 34.74
C ASP A 40 12.00 -49.06 35.90
N ILE A 41 13.29 -49.41 35.91
CA ILE A 41 14.22 -49.12 37.00
C ILE A 41 15.10 -47.92 36.63
N GLY A 42 14.87 -46.78 37.28
CA GLY A 42 15.39 -45.48 36.85
C GLY A 42 14.46 -44.80 35.86
N CYS A 43 13.14 -44.86 36.11
CA CYS A 43 12.13 -44.43 35.14
C CYS A 43 12.15 -42.92 34.83
N SER A 44 12.90 -42.10 35.58
CA SER A 44 13.01 -40.66 35.42
C SER A 44 11.62 -40.02 35.32
N GLN A 45 11.34 -39.28 34.24
CA GLN A 45 10.08 -38.59 33.98
C GLN A 45 8.97 -39.53 33.41
N GLY A 46 9.15 -40.85 33.46
CA GLY A 46 8.10 -41.87 33.26
C GLY A 46 7.72 -42.20 31.81
N ILE A 47 8.52 -41.81 30.80
CA ILE A 47 8.11 -41.90 29.39
C ILE A 47 7.90 -43.33 28.90
N ALA A 48 8.79 -44.26 29.26
CA ALA A 48 8.63 -45.66 28.86
C ALA A 48 7.35 -46.27 29.48
N CYS A 49 7.10 -45.99 30.76
CA CYS A 49 5.85 -46.37 31.44
C CYS A 49 4.60 -45.78 30.76
N MET A 50 4.62 -44.50 30.33
CA MET A 50 3.51 -43.88 29.59
C MET A 50 3.25 -44.52 28.23
N ILE A 51 4.31 -44.86 27.48
CA ILE A 51 4.18 -45.54 26.19
C ILE A 51 3.59 -46.94 26.40
N LEU A 52 4.15 -47.72 27.34
CA LEU A 52 3.74 -49.10 27.58
C LEU A 52 2.32 -49.19 28.19
N GLY A 53 1.93 -48.26 29.06
CA GLY A 53 0.55 -48.17 29.58
C GLY A 53 -0.48 -47.91 28.47
N ARG A 54 -0.12 -47.14 27.43
CA ARG A 54 -0.96 -46.93 26.23
C ARG A 54 -1.06 -48.18 25.34
N GLU A 55 0.01 -48.97 25.26
CA GLU A 55 0.00 -50.30 24.61
C GLU A 55 -0.68 -51.40 25.47
N GLY A 56 -1.13 -51.06 26.69
CA GLY A 56 -1.95 -51.91 27.55
C GLY A 56 -1.21 -52.71 28.62
N PHE A 57 0.09 -52.49 28.82
CA PHE A 57 0.90 -53.16 29.84
C PHE A 57 0.73 -52.54 31.23
N ASP A 58 0.77 -53.35 32.28
CA ASP A 58 0.73 -52.88 33.66
C ASP A 58 2.16 -52.53 34.13
N CYS A 59 2.47 -51.24 34.11
CA CYS A 59 3.81 -50.70 34.26
C CYS A 59 4.02 -50.12 35.65
N VAL A 60 5.10 -50.54 36.31
CA VAL A 60 5.59 -49.95 37.55
C VAL A 60 6.90 -49.22 37.23
N GLY A 61 6.99 -47.95 37.56
CA GLY A 61 8.22 -47.15 37.46
C GLY A 61 8.80 -46.86 38.84
N VAL A 62 10.12 -47.02 38.99
CA VAL A 62 10.84 -46.65 40.20
C VAL A 62 12.00 -45.70 39.90
N ASP A 63 12.13 -44.66 40.71
CA ASP A 63 13.27 -43.73 40.68
C ASP A 63 13.68 -43.31 42.10
N LEU A 64 14.90 -42.77 42.23
CA LEU A 64 15.46 -42.25 43.48
C LEU A 64 15.29 -40.72 43.59
N GLU A 65 15.08 -40.01 42.49
CA GLU A 65 14.83 -38.56 42.50
C GLU A 65 13.32 -38.25 42.59
N GLN A 66 12.90 -37.80 43.78
CA GLN A 66 11.52 -37.35 44.08
C GLN A 66 10.98 -36.35 43.04
N THR A 67 11.82 -35.43 42.55
CA THR A 67 11.47 -34.44 41.53
C THR A 67 11.09 -35.06 40.18
N SER A 68 11.66 -36.22 39.84
CA SER A 68 11.38 -36.93 38.59
C SER A 68 10.03 -37.65 38.67
N ILE A 69 9.75 -38.29 39.81
CA ILE A 69 8.44 -38.89 40.13
C ILE A 69 7.34 -37.81 40.19
N GLU A 70 7.61 -36.66 40.80
CA GLU A 70 6.68 -35.52 40.83
C GLU A 70 6.44 -34.92 39.43
N PHE A 71 7.45 -34.85 38.57
CA PHE A 71 7.26 -34.43 37.18
C PHE A 71 6.41 -35.45 36.40
N ALA A 72 6.66 -36.73 36.62
CA ALA A 72 5.89 -37.83 36.04
C ALA A 72 4.44 -37.89 36.55
N ALA A 73 4.06 -37.10 37.57
CA ALA A 73 2.65 -36.92 37.96
C ALA A 73 1.79 -36.29 36.85
N LYS A 74 2.38 -35.79 35.74
CA LYS A 74 1.67 -35.48 34.48
C LYS A 74 1.04 -36.69 33.78
N VAL A 75 1.33 -37.92 34.21
CA VAL A 75 0.48 -39.10 33.90
C VAL A 75 -1.00 -38.82 34.23
N ARG A 76 -1.31 -37.90 35.14
CA ARG A 76 -2.68 -37.42 35.39
C ARG A 76 -3.39 -36.78 34.19
N ASP A 77 -2.66 -36.42 33.12
CA ASP A 77 -3.23 -35.87 31.89
C ASP A 77 -3.58 -36.97 30.85
N GLU A 78 -3.20 -38.23 31.09
CA GLU A 78 -3.57 -39.38 30.26
C GLU A 78 -5.00 -39.86 30.52
N GLU A 79 -5.55 -40.69 29.62
CA GLU A 79 -6.86 -41.31 29.82
C GLU A 79 -6.89 -42.24 31.05
N GLU A 80 -8.04 -42.32 31.73
CA GLU A 80 -8.20 -43.10 32.97
C GLU A 80 -7.80 -44.58 32.81
N GLY A 81 -8.05 -45.17 31.64
CA GLY A 81 -7.67 -46.55 31.30
C GLY A 81 -6.16 -46.77 31.14
N VAL A 82 -5.39 -45.71 30.86
CA VAL A 82 -3.91 -45.72 30.84
C VAL A 82 -3.38 -45.44 32.25
N ARG A 83 -3.97 -44.49 32.95
CA ARG A 83 -3.62 -44.12 34.34
C ARG A 83 -3.77 -45.30 35.30
N GLY A 84 -4.82 -46.09 35.16
CA GLY A 84 -5.04 -47.29 35.97
C GLY A 84 -4.00 -48.41 35.79
N ARG A 85 -3.11 -48.29 34.79
CA ARG A 85 -2.04 -49.27 34.49
C ARG A 85 -0.64 -48.79 34.84
N ILE A 86 -0.47 -47.55 35.30
CA ILE A 86 0.84 -46.96 35.58
C ILE A 86 0.94 -46.62 37.07
N ASP A 87 1.85 -47.29 37.77
CA ASP A 87 2.21 -47.01 39.16
C ASP A 87 3.65 -46.45 39.22
N LEU A 88 3.85 -45.29 39.84
CA LEU A 88 5.15 -44.63 39.91
C LEU A 88 5.51 -44.37 41.37
N SER A 89 6.64 -44.89 41.82
CA SER A 89 7.04 -44.85 43.22
C SER A 89 8.51 -44.46 43.44
N LEU A 90 8.75 -43.72 44.53
CA LEU A 90 10.11 -43.41 44.98
C LEU A 90 10.71 -44.66 45.64
N ALA A 91 11.69 -45.29 44.99
CA ALA A 91 12.34 -46.49 45.51
C ALA A 91 13.80 -46.63 45.04
N SER A 92 14.62 -47.26 45.88
CA SER A 92 16.02 -47.53 45.51
C SER A 92 16.12 -48.77 44.62
N ALA A 93 16.71 -48.61 43.44
CA ALA A 93 17.04 -49.71 42.53
C ALA A 93 17.88 -50.84 43.18
N GLY A 94 18.59 -50.56 44.29
CA GLY A 94 19.38 -51.54 45.04
C GLY A 94 18.66 -52.23 46.20
N ALA A 95 17.36 -52.01 46.37
CA ALA A 95 16.46 -52.69 47.32
C ALA A 95 14.99 -52.44 46.90
N LEU A 96 14.48 -53.26 45.97
CA LEU A 96 13.17 -53.06 45.35
C LEU A 96 12.02 -53.58 46.24
N PRO A 97 10.94 -52.80 46.48
CA PRO A 97 9.85 -53.15 47.39
C PRO A 97 8.84 -54.16 46.81
N PHE A 98 9.30 -55.09 45.97
CA PHE A 98 8.48 -56.08 45.28
C PHE A 98 8.91 -57.50 45.63
N ALA A 99 7.97 -58.44 45.57
CA ALA A 99 8.25 -59.86 45.79
C ALA A 99 9.07 -60.47 44.64
N ASP A 100 9.74 -61.59 44.91
CA ASP A 100 10.48 -62.35 43.91
C ASP A 100 9.55 -62.82 42.79
N GLY A 101 9.97 -62.70 41.52
CA GLY A 101 9.16 -63.10 40.36
C GLY A 101 7.87 -62.30 40.14
N SER A 102 7.82 -61.03 40.55
CA SER A 102 6.65 -60.15 40.38
C SER A 102 6.40 -59.65 38.94
N PHE A 103 7.43 -59.60 38.08
CA PHE A 103 7.39 -58.94 36.77
C PHE A 103 7.80 -59.88 35.63
N ASP A 104 7.21 -59.65 34.45
CA ASP A 104 7.51 -60.37 33.21
C ASP A 104 8.68 -59.74 32.44
N THR A 105 8.78 -58.41 32.48
CA THR A 105 9.89 -57.64 31.89
C THR A 105 10.45 -56.61 32.87
N VAL A 106 11.77 -56.41 32.88
CA VAL A 106 12.46 -55.32 33.58
C VAL A 106 13.27 -54.48 32.58
N ILE A 107 13.13 -53.16 32.64
CA ILE A 107 13.87 -52.17 31.86
C ILE A 107 14.88 -51.46 32.77
N LEU A 108 16.10 -51.28 32.27
CA LEU A 108 17.17 -50.48 32.89
C LEU A 108 17.74 -49.53 31.82
N GLY A 109 17.06 -48.41 31.57
CA GLY A 109 17.46 -47.41 30.59
C GLY A 109 18.46 -46.41 31.17
N GLU A 110 19.69 -46.37 30.64
CA GLU A 110 20.75 -45.40 31.00
C GLU A 110 21.07 -45.26 32.51
N ILE A 111 20.74 -46.26 33.33
CA ILE A 111 21.00 -46.25 34.78
C ILE A 111 22.37 -46.83 35.15
N LEU A 112 22.88 -47.83 34.42
CA LEU A 112 24.02 -48.64 34.87
C LEU A 112 25.35 -47.87 34.90
N GLU A 113 25.52 -46.88 34.03
CA GLU A 113 26.69 -46.01 33.93
C GLU A 113 26.83 -45.05 35.11
N HIS A 114 25.73 -44.71 35.77
CA HIS A 114 25.71 -43.85 36.96
C HIS A 114 25.99 -44.63 38.26
N LEU A 115 25.88 -45.96 38.23
CA LEU A 115 26.08 -46.82 39.40
C LEU A 115 27.55 -47.18 39.62
N THR A 116 28.01 -47.01 40.86
CA THR A 116 29.33 -47.52 41.31
C THR A 116 29.33 -49.04 41.52
N GLN A 117 28.16 -49.65 41.77
CA GLN A 117 27.98 -51.08 42.01
C GLN A 117 26.77 -51.64 41.24
N PRO A 118 26.80 -51.69 39.89
CA PRO A 118 25.65 -52.13 39.08
C PRO A 118 25.18 -53.55 39.42
N GLY A 119 26.08 -54.44 39.84
CA GLY A 119 25.74 -55.80 40.25
C GLY A 119 24.70 -55.90 41.38
N ARG A 120 24.61 -54.90 42.27
CA ARG A 120 23.56 -54.88 43.32
C ARG A 120 22.17 -54.65 42.72
N VAL A 121 22.06 -53.72 41.78
CA VAL A 121 20.80 -53.42 41.07
C VAL A 121 20.42 -54.58 40.15
N LEU A 122 21.38 -55.16 39.44
CA LEU A 122 21.13 -56.32 38.57
C LEU A 122 20.68 -57.56 39.34
N LYS A 123 21.18 -57.77 40.56
CA LYS A 123 20.69 -58.81 41.47
C LYS A 123 19.22 -58.58 41.86
N GLU A 124 18.84 -57.35 42.18
CA GLU A 124 17.45 -57.00 42.51
C GLU A 124 16.52 -57.10 41.29
N ALA A 125 16.95 -56.60 40.13
CA ALA A 125 16.26 -56.75 38.85
C ALA A 125 16.03 -58.24 38.53
N SER A 126 17.06 -59.08 38.66
CA SER A 126 16.95 -60.52 38.48
C SER A 126 16.03 -61.18 39.53
N ARG A 127 16.03 -60.72 40.78
CA ARG A 127 15.15 -61.24 41.84
C ARG A 127 13.67 -61.00 41.53
N VAL A 128 13.29 -59.78 41.16
CA VAL A 128 11.88 -59.41 40.91
C VAL A 128 11.36 -59.88 39.55
N LEU A 129 12.25 -60.24 38.62
CA LEU A 129 11.89 -60.80 37.31
C LEU A 129 11.52 -62.30 37.42
N LYS A 130 10.47 -62.73 36.73
CA LYS A 130 10.07 -64.15 36.64
C LYS A 130 11.16 -65.00 35.96
N ALA A 131 11.18 -66.29 36.25
CA ALA A 131 11.93 -67.25 35.43
C ALA A 131 11.39 -67.21 33.99
N GLY A 132 12.27 -67.18 32.98
CA GLY A 132 11.91 -66.91 31.60
C GLY A 132 11.55 -65.44 31.29
N GLY A 133 11.53 -64.54 32.27
CA GLY A 133 11.25 -63.11 32.09
C GLY A 133 12.40 -62.36 31.40
N LYS A 134 12.09 -61.21 30.80
CA LYS A 134 13.00 -60.45 29.94
C LYS A 134 13.65 -59.25 30.64
N ALA A 135 14.93 -59.03 30.39
CA ALA A 135 15.68 -57.86 30.82
C ALA A 135 16.12 -57.03 29.61
N ILE A 136 15.87 -55.72 29.65
CA ILE A 136 16.18 -54.75 28.59
C ILE A 136 17.11 -53.71 29.19
N VAL A 137 18.26 -53.47 28.55
CA VAL A 137 19.30 -52.59 29.09
C VAL A 137 19.88 -51.73 27.97
N THR A 138 20.08 -50.44 28.23
CA THR A 138 20.71 -49.51 27.29
C THR A 138 21.75 -48.67 28.02
N VAL A 139 22.95 -48.53 27.42
CA VAL A 139 24.07 -47.78 28.00
C VAL A 139 24.88 -47.04 26.91
N PRO A 140 25.48 -45.88 27.20
CA PRO A 140 26.36 -45.14 26.29
C PRO A 140 27.57 -45.96 25.82
N TYR A 141 27.88 -45.84 24.53
CA TYR A 141 28.93 -46.57 23.83
C TYR A 141 30.05 -45.65 23.33
N GLY A 142 31.27 -45.94 23.75
CA GLY A 142 32.50 -45.25 23.34
C GLY A 142 32.98 -44.19 24.33
N LEU A 143 34.17 -43.64 24.06
CA LEU A 143 34.84 -42.64 24.90
C LEU A 143 34.15 -41.26 24.82
N LYS A 144 33.10 -41.08 25.61
CA LYS A 144 32.50 -39.78 25.94
C LYS A 144 32.44 -39.63 27.47
N PRO A 145 33.37 -38.89 28.10
CA PRO A 145 33.28 -38.59 29.52
C PRO A 145 32.10 -37.61 29.75
N HIS A 146 31.07 -38.07 30.44
CA HIS A 146 30.08 -37.21 31.08
C HIS A 146 30.43 -37.12 32.58
N PRO A 147 30.32 -35.96 33.26
CA PRO A 147 30.71 -35.81 34.67
C PRO A 147 30.04 -36.82 35.63
N ASP A 148 28.82 -37.23 35.28
CA ASP A 148 27.99 -38.10 36.11
C ASP A 148 28.12 -39.60 35.78
N HIS A 149 28.82 -39.98 34.71
CA HIS A 149 29.10 -41.39 34.41
C HIS A 149 30.22 -41.90 35.33
N LYS A 150 29.93 -42.91 36.15
CA LYS A 150 30.89 -43.58 37.03
C LYS A 150 31.56 -44.78 36.35
N ARG A 151 31.00 -45.28 35.24
CA ARG A 151 31.57 -46.36 34.42
C ARG A 151 31.33 -46.12 32.92
N ILE A 152 32.27 -46.56 32.09
CA ILE A 152 32.11 -46.61 30.62
C ILE A 152 31.89 -48.07 30.23
N PHE A 153 30.90 -48.35 29.39
CA PHE A 153 30.59 -49.69 28.91
C PHE A 153 31.05 -49.90 27.46
N TYR A 154 31.88 -50.92 27.28
CA TYR A 154 32.12 -51.60 26.00
C TYR A 154 31.33 -52.92 25.98
N ALA A 155 31.07 -53.47 24.79
CA ALA A 155 30.23 -54.67 24.64
C ALA A 155 30.68 -55.85 25.51
N SER A 156 31.99 -56.13 25.59
CA SER A 156 32.55 -57.14 26.51
C SER A 156 32.22 -56.84 27.97
N SER A 157 32.58 -55.65 28.47
CA SER A 157 32.34 -55.25 29.87
C SER A 157 30.85 -55.18 30.26
N LEU A 158 29.95 -54.92 29.29
CA LEU A 158 28.51 -54.96 29.49
C LEU A 158 28.02 -56.40 29.60
N LEU A 159 28.44 -57.28 28.68
CA LEU A 159 28.16 -58.72 28.73
C LEU A 159 28.68 -59.34 30.02
N GLU A 160 29.93 -59.07 30.42
CA GLU A 160 30.52 -59.52 31.69
C GLU A 160 29.68 -59.12 32.91
N THR A 161 29.06 -57.93 32.87
CA THR A 161 28.25 -57.39 33.95
C THR A 161 26.84 -58.01 33.98
N LEU A 162 26.27 -58.39 32.83
CA LEU A 162 24.88 -58.88 32.69
C LEU A 162 24.77 -60.42 32.67
N GLN A 163 25.76 -61.13 32.12
CA GLN A 163 25.74 -62.59 31.96
C GLN A 163 25.56 -63.43 33.25
N PRO A 164 25.89 -62.96 34.48
CA PRO A 164 25.59 -63.72 35.70
C PRO A 164 24.10 -63.78 36.03
N TYR A 165 23.29 -62.89 35.45
CA TYR A 165 21.87 -62.70 35.77
C TYR A 165 20.95 -63.07 34.61
N PHE A 166 21.40 -62.87 33.37
CA PHE A 166 20.59 -62.98 32.16
C PHE A 166 21.34 -63.69 31.03
N GLN A 167 20.64 -64.53 30.28
CA GLN A 167 21.10 -65.08 29.02
C GLN A 167 20.84 -64.07 27.89
N THR A 168 21.91 -63.51 27.33
CA THR A 168 21.84 -62.57 26.20
C THR A 168 21.06 -63.15 25.02
N THR A 169 20.09 -62.39 24.51
CA THR A 169 19.40 -62.67 23.24
C THR A 169 19.75 -61.63 22.17
N ILE A 170 19.97 -60.38 22.55
CA ILE A 170 20.37 -59.29 21.66
C ILE A 170 21.48 -58.47 22.32
N ILE A 171 22.53 -58.15 21.57
CA ILE A 171 23.43 -57.04 21.88
C ILE A 171 23.84 -56.34 20.58
N GLU A 172 23.47 -55.08 20.41
CA GLU A 172 23.80 -54.31 19.20
C GLU A 172 24.27 -52.88 19.52
N PRO A 173 25.34 -52.37 18.86
CA PRO A 173 25.70 -50.96 18.94
C PRO A 173 24.81 -50.16 17.97
N ARG A 174 24.08 -49.17 18.49
CA ARG A 174 23.25 -48.26 17.70
C ARG A 174 23.55 -46.80 18.06
N ASP A 175 24.03 -46.04 17.07
CA ASP A 175 24.58 -44.69 17.19
C ASP A 175 25.67 -44.52 18.26
N HIS A 176 25.25 -44.21 19.48
CA HIS A 176 26.07 -43.87 20.63
C HIS A 176 25.69 -44.70 21.87
N TYR A 177 24.93 -45.78 21.69
CA TYR A 177 24.47 -46.67 22.75
C TYR A 177 24.72 -48.13 22.38
N LEU A 178 24.95 -48.97 23.39
CA LEU A 178 24.78 -50.41 23.31
C LEU A 178 23.36 -50.72 23.77
N LEU A 179 22.62 -51.44 22.92
CA LEU A 179 21.28 -51.90 23.20
C LEU A 179 21.36 -53.40 23.51
N TYR A 180 20.81 -53.82 24.64
CA TYR A 180 20.87 -55.20 25.12
C TYR A 180 19.48 -55.73 25.45
N SER A 181 19.23 -56.98 25.10
CA SER A 181 18.16 -57.78 25.66
C SER A 181 18.65 -59.17 26.07
N GLY A 182 18.08 -59.71 27.13
CA GLY A 182 18.36 -61.06 27.60
C GLY A 182 17.20 -61.60 28.44
N VAL A 183 17.24 -62.90 28.72
CA VAL A 183 16.20 -63.63 29.45
C VAL A 183 16.77 -64.17 30.75
N LYS A 184 16.02 -64.11 31.85
CA LYS A 184 16.41 -64.76 33.11
C LYS A 184 16.27 -66.28 32.95
N PRO A 185 17.35 -67.06 33.11
CA PRO A 185 17.29 -68.52 33.01
C PRO A 185 16.49 -69.13 34.17
N ASP A 186 15.90 -70.30 33.93
CA ASP A 186 15.11 -71.03 34.93
C ASP A 186 15.95 -71.54 36.11
N GLU A 187 17.24 -71.82 35.87
CA GLU A 187 18.21 -72.21 36.90
C GLU A 187 19.40 -71.22 36.95
N PRO A 188 19.98 -70.94 38.14
CA PRO A 188 21.15 -70.08 38.26
C PRO A 188 22.37 -70.67 37.52
N ARG A 189 22.94 -69.93 36.57
CA ARG A 189 24.12 -70.39 35.82
C ARG A 189 25.37 -70.40 36.72
N THR A 190 25.89 -71.58 37.02
CA THR A 190 27.20 -71.76 37.66
C THR A 190 28.37 -71.54 36.69
N ASP A 191 28.09 -71.57 35.39
CA ASP A 191 29.09 -71.74 34.33
C ASP A 191 29.17 -70.50 33.44
N GLY A 192 30.25 -69.73 33.60
CA GLY A 192 30.49 -68.44 32.96
C GLY A 192 30.88 -68.51 31.48
N ALA A 193 30.05 -69.10 30.62
CA ALA A 193 30.07 -68.88 29.17
C ALA A 193 28.73 -69.25 28.52
N GLY A 194 28.07 -68.28 27.86
CA GLY A 194 26.96 -68.52 26.93
C GLY A 194 27.29 -67.87 25.58
N PRO A 195 26.81 -68.39 24.44
CA PRO A 195 27.42 -68.09 23.15
C PRO A 195 26.99 -66.74 22.57
N VAL A 196 27.65 -65.66 22.99
CA VAL A 196 27.95 -64.58 22.04
C VAL A 196 29.04 -65.13 21.13
N GLY A 197 28.77 -65.22 19.82
CA GLY A 197 29.72 -65.80 18.88
C GLY A 197 31.03 -64.98 18.89
N VAL A 198 32.17 -65.67 18.84
CA VAL A 198 33.47 -65.00 18.60
C VAL A 198 33.40 -64.15 17.32
N ALA A 199 32.55 -64.53 16.37
CA ALA A 199 32.21 -63.75 15.17
C ALA A 199 31.55 -62.39 15.44
N ASP A 200 30.71 -62.25 16.47
CA ASP A 200 30.01 -61.00 16.80
C ASP A 200 30.94 -60.02 17.50
N LEU A 201 31.76 -60.53 18.43
CA LEU A 201 32.86 -59.77 19.04
C LEU A 201 33.88 -59.31 17.97
N LEU A 202 34.27 -60.18 17.03
CA LEU A 202 35.15 -59.83 15.91
C LEU A 202 34.52 -58.84 14.93
N ARG A 203 33.19 -58.86 14.74
CA ARG A 203 32.47 -57.83 13.97
C ARG A 203 32.54 -56.47 14.64
N LEU A 204 32.19 -56.39 15.94
CA LEU A 204 32.29 -55.13 16.70
C LEU A 204 33.73 -54.61 16.75
N GLN A 205 34.72 -55.50 16.92
CA GLN A 205 36.13 -55.11 16.96
C GLN A 205 36.58 -54.52 15.61
N ARG A 206 36.29 -55.16 14.48
CA ARG A 206 36.65 -54.62 13.16
C ARG A 206 35.99 -53.28 12.86
N ASP A 207 34.73 -53.11 13.27
CA ASP A 207 34.01 -51.86 13.02
C ASP A 207 34.55 -50.71 13.89
N LEU A 208 35.01 -51.00 15.12
CA LEU A 208 35.80 -50.08 15.94
C LEU A 208 37.15 -49.75 15.30
N GLU A 209 37.92 -50.76 14.88
CA GLU A 209 39.24 -50.59 14.25
C GLU A 209 39.16 -49.75 12.98
N GLN A 210 38.20 -50.01 12.09
CA GLN A 210 37.99 -49.22 10.88
C GLN A 210 37.59 -47.77 11.18
N ARG A 211 36.71 -47.53 12.16
CA ARG A 211 36.32 -46.18 12.58
C ARG A 211 37.48 -45.41 13.23
N CYS A 212 38.30 -46.08 14.04
CA CYS A 212 39.51 -45.51 14.62
C CYS A 212 40.52 -45.13 13.53
N LEU A 213 40.84 -46.05 12.61
CA LEU A 213 41.79 -45.81 11.52
C LEU A 213 41.32 -44.68 10.60
N ALA A 214 40.04 -44.66 10.20
CA ALA A 214 39.48 -43.58 9.39
C ALA A 214 39.55 -42.21 10.10
N LYS A 215 39.32 -42.19 11.42
CA LYS A 215 39.39 -40.96 12.22
C LYS A 215 40.82 -40.48 12.44
N GLU A 216 41.77 -41.40 12.60
CA GLU A 216 43.21 -41.12 12.68
C GLU A 216 43.76 -40.57 11.36
N MET A 217 43.42 -41.19 10.22
CA MET A 217 43.75 -40.68 8.88
C MET A 217 43.15 -39.28 8.64
N ALA A 218 41.89 -39.07 9.00
CA ALA A 218 41.24 -37.77 8.89
C ALA A 218 41.89 -36.72 9.82
N LEU A 219 42.29 -37.09 11.04
CA LEU A 219 43.01 -36.21 11.96
C LEU A 219 44.42 -35.88 11.45
N HIS A 220 45.17 -36.83 10.88
CA HIS A 220 46.47 -36.57 10.29
C HIS A 220 46.38 -35.67 9.05
N GLN A 221 45.41 -35.90 8.15
CA GLN A 221 45.19 -35.00 7.01
C GLN A 221 44.77 -33.59 7.46
N LYS A 222 43.90 -33.49 8.48
CA LYS A 222 43.45 -32.21 9.02
C LYS A 222 44.57 -31.48 9.76
N SER A 223 45.38 -32.18 10.55
CA SER A 223 46.60 -31.65 11.18
C SER A 223 47.59 -31.16 10.12
N GLY A 224 47.89 -31.96 9.09
CA GLY A 224 48.77 -31.55 7.98
C GLY A 224 48.23 -30.39 7.13
N ARG A 225 46.91 -30.17 7.05
CA ARG A 225 46.32 -28.94 6.47
C ARG A 225 46.43 -27.76 7.44
N VAL A 226 46.17 -27.97 8.74
CA VAL A 226 46.25 -26.93 9.78
C VAL A 226 47.68 -26.43 9.95
N SER A 227 48.69 -27.30 10.05
CA SER A 227 50.10 -26.88 10.18
C SER A 227 50.61 -26.13 8.95
N ARG A 228 50.29 -26.59 7.73
CA ARG A 228 50.64 -25.85 6.50
C ARG A 228 49.94 -24.50 6.41
N LYS A 229 48.65 -24.44 6.78
CA LYS A 229 47.90 -23.18 6.79
C LYS A 229 48.35 -22.25 7.91
N ALA A 230 48.75 -22.76 9.07
CA ALA A 230 49.31 -21.97 10.17
C ALA A 230 50.69 -21.39 9.80
N HIS A 231 51.55 -22.17 9.14
CA HIS A 231 52.85 -21.70 8.67
C HIS A 231 52.69 -20.60 7.59
N SER A 232 51.86 -20.85 6.57
CA SER A 232 51.55 -19.87 5.53
C SER A 232 50.85 -18.62 6.08
N LEU A 233 49.97 -18.76 7.09
CA LEU A 233 49.38 -17.60 7.78
C LEU A 233 50.41 -16.84 8.61
N SER A 234 51.40 -17.50 9.22
CA SER A 234 52.51 -16.83 9.93
C SER A 234 53.32 -15.98 8.95
N GLU A 235 53.79 -16.57 7.84
CA GLU A 235 54.53 -15.82 6.80
C GLU A 235 53.72 -14.65 6.23
N GLN A 236 52.39 -14.84 6.06
CA GLN A 236 51.50 -13.76 5.65
C GLN A 236 51.33 -12.68 6.72
N VAL A 237 51.24 -13.04 8.00
CA VAL A 237 51.18 -12.09 9.12
C VAL A 237 52.47 -11.29 9.22
N ASP A 238 53.63 -11.96 9.17
CA ASP A 238 54.95 -11.31 9.22
C ASP A 238 55.12 -10.33 8.03
N THR A 239 54.72 -10.75 6.82
CA THR A 239 54.73 -9.91 5.61
C THR A 239 53.75 -8.73 5.71
N LEU A 240 52.56 -8.96 6.28
CA LEU A 240 51.56 -7.91 6.47
C LEU A 240 51.97 -6.92 7.55
N GLN A 241 52.61 -7.35 8.64
CA GLN A 241 53.11 -6.45 9.69
C GLN A 241 54.19 -5.52 9.13
N ALA A 242 55.18 -6.04 8.40
CA ALA A 242 56.18 -5.20 7.73
C ALA A 242 55.53 -4.20 6.75
N SER A 243 54.50 -4.62 6.01
CA SER A 243 53.79 -3.77 5.05
C SER A 243 52.73 -2.84 5.69
N VAL A 244 52.43 -3.02 6.98
CA VAL A 244 51.67 -2.07 7.81
C VAL A 244 52.63 -1.02 8.36
N GLU A 245 53.78 -1.40 8.92
CA GLU A 245 54.80 -0.44 9.41
C GLU A 245 55.31 0.50 8.30
N GLU A 246 55.45 -0.01 7.07
CA GLU A 246 55.78 0.81 5.89
C GLU A 246 54.63 1.76 5.51
N ARG A 247 53.38 1.30 5.57
CA ARG A 247 52.20 2.12 5.24
C ARG A 247 51.86 3.14 6.31
N ASP A 248 52.07 2.84 7.58
CA ASP A 248 51.83 3.77 8.68
C ASP A 248 52.78 4.97 8.59
N LYS A 249 54.05 4.75 8.20
CA LYS A 249 54.98 5.85 7.88
C LYS A 249 54.54 6.67 6.67
N ALA A 250 54.17 6.00 5.57
CA ALA A 250 53.67 6.69 4.38
C ALA A 250 52.36 7.46 4.66
N LEU A 251 51.54 6.98 5.61
CA LEU A 251 50.34 7.66 6.08
C LEU A 251 50.68 8.88 6.93
N GLU A 252 51.64 8.81 7.86
CA GLU A 252 52.12 9.97 8.62
C GLU A 252 52.68 11.07 7.70
N GLU A 253 53.45 10.68 6.67
CA GLU A 253 53.95 11.60 5.64
C GLU A 253 52.80 12.21 4.82
N ALA A 254 51.87 11.40 4.32
CA ALA A 254 50.72 11.86 3.55
C ALA A 254 49.73 12.71 4.38
N GLU A 255 49.54 12.44 5.67
CA GLU A 255 48.73 13.27 6.57
C GLU A 255 49.38 14.63 6.82
N SER A 256 50.71 14.68 6.90
CA SER A 256 51.47 15.94 6.97
C SER A 256 51.34 16.76 5.70
N GLU A 257 51.48 16.14 4.51
CA GLU A 257 51.27 16.80 3.22
C GLU A 257 49.82 17.26 3.03
N LEU A 258 48.84 16.42 3.36
CA LEU A 258 47.42 16.76 3.27
C LEU A 258 47.07 17.94 4.19
N LYS A 259 47.65 18.00 5.39
CA LYS A 259 47.46 19.12 6.32
C LYS A 259 48.10 20.41 5.80
N ALA A 260 49.26 20.32 5.15
CA ALA A 260 49.90 21.47 4.49
C ALA A 260 49.13 21.93 3.26
N LEU A 261 48.55 21.01 2.47
CA LEU A 261 47.72 21.31 1.31
C LEU A 261 46.40 21.93 1.73
N ALA A 262 45.70 21.35 2.71
CA ALA A 262 44.44 21.88 3.25
C ALA A 262 44.61 23.30 3.80
N ALA A 263 45.73 23.61 4.46
CA ALA A 263 46.02 24.97 4.91
C ALA A 263 46.20 25.97 3.74
N ARG A 264 46.80 25.55 2.62
CA ARG A 264 46.92 26.37 1.40
C ARG A 264 45.57 26.57 0.73
N THR A 265 44.81 25.49 0.53
CA THR A 265 43.48 25.54 -0.08
C THR A 265 42.49 26.36 0.75
N SER A 266 42.55 26.30 2.08
CA SER A 266 41.74 27.15 2.96
C SER A 266 42.07 28.63 2.77
N ALA A 267 43.35 29.00 2.74
CA ALA A 267 43.78 30.38 2.52
C ALA A 267 43.43 30.90 1.10
N GLU A 268 43.45 30.02 0.10
CA GLU A 268 43.07 30.36 -1.27
C GLU A 268 41.54 30.46 -1.43
N SER A 269 40.75 29.62 -0.74
CA SER A 269 39.28 29.74 -0.68
C SER A 269 38.86 31.02 0.03
N GLU A 270 39.42 31.34 1.20
CA GLU A 270 39.17 32.61 1.90
C GLU A 270 39.49 33.82 1.03
N ARG A 271 40.56 33.74 0.22
CA ARG A 271 40.90 34.80 -0.74
C ARG A 271 39.84 34.92 -1.85
N LEU A 272 39.48 33.82 -2.50
CA LEU A 272 38.50 33.80 -3.58
C LEU A 272 37.09 34.20 -3.11
N GLU A 273 36.71 33.84 -1.88
CA GLU A 273 35.44 34.26 -1.28
C GLU A 273 35.39 35.77 -1.03
N ASN A 274 36.51 36.39 -0.63
CA ASN A 274 36.62 37.84 -0.51
C ASN A 274 36.58 38.53 -1.88
N GLU A 275 37.33 38.04 -2.88
CA GLU A 275 37.31 38.58 -4.26
C GLU A 275 35.89 38.47 -4.87
N LEU A 276 35.21 37.33 -4.72
CA LEU A 276 33.82 37.12 -5.17
C LEU A 276 32.81 38.00 -4.41
N ARG A 277 33.06 38.28 -3.13
CA ARG A 277 32.23 39.20 -2.34
C ARG A 277 32.35 40.63 -2.84
N GLU A 278 33.56 41.12 -3.08
CA GLU A 278 33.80 42.45 -3.63
C GLU A 278 33.15 42.61 -5.02
N GLU A 279 33.25 41.59 -5.88
CA GLU A 279 32.59 41.57 -7.19
C GLU A 279 31.06 41.58 -7.06
N ARG A 280 30.48 40.80 -6.13
CA ARG A 280 29.03 40.82 -5.85
C ARG A 280 28.54 42.17 -5.34
N GLU A 281 29.29 42.81 -4.44
CA GLU A 281 28.96 44.14 -3.95
C GLU A 281 29.09 45.21 -5.06
N ALA A 282 30.01 45.05 -6.02
CA ALA A 282 30.11 45.90 -7.20
C ALA A 282 28.93 45.69 -8.17
N ASN A 283 28.58 44.43 -8.47
CA ASN A 283 27.47 44.10 -9.36
C ASN A 283 26.11 44.52 -8.79
N ALA A 284 25.91 44.42 -7.47
CA ALA A 284 24.69 44.91 -6.81
C ALA A 284 24.51 46.44 -6.99
N ARG A 285 25.59 47.23 -6.82
CA ARG A 285 25.55 48.69 -7.05
C ARG A 285 25.25 49.04 -8.50
N ALA A 286 25.86 48.34 -9.46
CA ALA A 286 25.59 48.53 -10.89
C ALA A 286 24.14 48.13 -11.27
N LEU A 287 23.54 47.17 -10.56
CA LEU A 287 22.15 46.79 -10.75
C LEU A 287 21.19 47.85 -10.19
N GLU A 288 21.44 48.39 -8.98
CA GLU A 288 20.66 49.50 -8.41
C GLU A 288 20.67 50.74 -9.33
N GLU A 289 21.84 51.12 -9.88
CA GLU A 289 21.94 52.22 -10.86
C GLU A 289 21.10 51.95 -12.12
N LYS A 290 21.09 50.71 -12.62
CA LYS A 290 20.27 50.31 -13.78
C LYS A 290 18.77 50.24 -13.47
N GLU A 291 18.38 49.85 -12.27
CA GLU A 291 16.98 49.89 -11.83
C GLU A 291 16.47 51.32 -11.64
N GLU A 292 17.32 52.27 -11.25
CA GLU A 292 16.99 53.70 -11.22
C GLU A 292 16.76 54.23 -12.66
N GLU A 293 17.68 53.95 -13.59
CA GLU A 293 17.58 54.36 -15.01
C GLU A 293 16.32 53.77 -15.69
N ILE A 294 16.00 52.49 -15.44
CA ILE A 294 14.77 51.86 -15.94
C ILE A 294 13.52 52.52 -15.34
N ARG A 295 13.53 52.88 -14.05
CA ARG A 295 12.40 53.57 -13.41
C ARG A 295 12.14 54.94 -14.03
N GLU A 296 13.18 55.72 -14.35
CA GLU A 296 13.01 57.00 -15.04
C GLU A 296 12.39 56.84 -16.44
N VAL A 297 12.86 55.87 -17.23
CA VAL A 297 12.33 55.57 -18.57
C VAL A 297 10.88 55.09 -18.51
N VAL A 298 10.52 54.24 -17.54
CA VAL A 298 9.13 53.82 -17.33
C VAL A 298 8.25 55.01 -16.97
N ALA A 299 8.68 55.86 -16.03
CA ALA A 299 7.92 57.05 -15.62
C ALA A 299 7.77 58.09 -16.74
N GLU A 300 8.72 58.18 -17.69
CA GLU A 300 8.54 58.96 -18.92
C GLU A 300 7.49 58.33 -19.85
N ARG A 301 7.56 57.01 -20.04
CA ARG A 301 6.64 56.28 -20.92
C ARG A 301 5.20 56.23 -20.41
N GLU A 302 5.01 56.18 -19.10
CA GLU A 302 3.71 56.32 -18.43
C GLU A 302 3.11 57.70 -18.74
N ARG A 303 3.86 58.79 -18.56
CA ARG A 303 3.42 60.16 -18.89
C ARG A 303 3.05 60.34 -20.36
N GLU A 304 3.82 59.77 -21.29
CA GLU A 304 3.45 59.77 -22.72
C GLU A 304 2.15 58.99 -22.99
N THR A 305 1.93 57.90 -22.25
CA THR A 305 0.75 57.05 -22.41
C THR A 305 -0.49 57.73 -21.83
N GLU A 306 -0.40 58.34 -20.66
CA GLU A 306 -1.46 59.17 -20.07
C GLU A 306 -1.87 60.33 -21.00
N ALA A 307 -0.89 61.03 -21.59
CA ALA A 307 -1.16 62.10 -22.55
C ALA A 307 -1.91 61.60 -23.80
N ARG A 308 -1.57 60.40 -24.30
CA ARG A 308 -2.28 59.74 -25.40
C ARG A 308 -3.70 59.31 -25.02
N VAL A 309 -3.88 58.75 -23.82
CA VAL A 309 -5.21 58.37 -23.31
C VAL A 309 -6.09 59.60 -23.18
N ALA A 310 -5.61 60.68 -22.57
CA ALA A 310 -6.35 61.94 -22.44
C ALA A 310 -6.75 62.56 -23.81
N THR A 311 -5.92 62.37 -24.84
CA THR A 311 -6.24 62.78 -26.22
C THR A 311 -7.36 61.90 -26.81
N LEU A 312 -7.23 60.58 -26.72
CA LEU A 312 -8.26 59.63 -27.19
C LEU A 312 -9.60 59.79 -26.45
N GLU A 313 -9.57 60.14 -25.16
CA GLU A 313 -10.77 60.46 -24.37
C GLU A 313 -11.41 61.81 -24.77
N ALA A 314 -10.65 62.75 -25.33
CA ALA A 314 -11.21 63.96 -25.92
C ALA A 314 -11.89 63.64 -27.26
N ASP A 315 -11.18 62.95 -28.16
CA ASP A 315 -11.71 62.52 -29.47
C ASP A 315 -13.00 61.68 -29.30
N TYR A 316 -13.01 60.73 -28.36
CA TYR A 316 -14.17 59.89 -28.08
C TYR A 316 -15.37 60.68 -27.53
N ARG A 317 -15.14 61.75 -26.75
CA ARG A 317 -16.20 62.65 -26.29
C ARG A 317 -16.79 63.47 -27.43
N GLU A 318 -15.99 63.89 -28.41
CA GLU A 318 -16.47 64.62 -29.59
C GLU A 318 -17.33 63.72 -30.51
N VAL A 319 -16.91 62.46 -30.71
CA VAL A 319 -17.72 61.45 -31.41
C VAL A 319 -19.06 61.21 -30.69
N LEU A 320 -19.04 60.98 -29.37
CA LEU A 320 -20.26 60.79 -28.57
C LEU A 320 -21.19 62.02 -28.55
N ALA A 321 -20.63 63.24 -28.58
CA ALA A 321 -21.43 64.46 -28.71
C ALA A 321 -22.14 64.52 -30.07
N THR A 322 -21.41 64.21 -31.14
CA THR A 322 -21.95 64.17 -32.51
C THR A 322 -23.06 63.11 -32.66
N GLU A 323 -22.84 61.89 -32.16
CA GLU A 323 -23.86 60.82 -32.16
C GLU A 323 -25.10 61.22 -31.33
N ARG A 324 -24.91 61.89 -30.18
CA ARG A 324 -26.03 62.39 -29.36
C ARG A 324 -26.84 63.46 -30.09
N GLU A 325 -26.21 64.42 -30.76
CA GLU A 325 -26.93 65.43 -31.54
C GLU A 325 -27.74 64.79 -32.67
N GLU A 326 -27.19 63.81 -33.37
CA GLU A 326 -27.88 63.10 -34.44
C GLU A 326 -29.07 62.28 -33.89
N HIS A 327 -28.89 61.59 -32.76
CA HIS A 327 -29.94 60.83 -32.10
C HIS A 327 -31.08 61.74 -31.59
N VAL A 328 -30.76 62.90 -30.99
CA VAL A 328 -31.75 63.90 -30.56
C VAL A 328 -32.52 64.46 -31.76
N ARG A 329 -31.83 64.73 -32.89
CA ARG A 329 -32.45 65.22 -34.13
C ARG A 329 -33.44 64.20 -34.72
N VAL A 330 -33.10 62.91 -34.68
CA VAL A 330 -33.99 61.81 -35.12
C VAL A 330 -35.20 61.65 -34.18
N LEU A 331 -35.01 61.79 -32.86
CA LEU A 331 -36.10 61.71 -31.90
C LEU A 331 -37.07 62.90 -32.01
N ALA A 332 -36.55 64.13 -32.15
CA ALA A 332 -37.37 65.32 -32.36
C ALA A 332 -38.24 65.22 -33.63
N GLY A 333 -37.68 64.70 -34.74
CA GLY A 333 -38.45 64.45 -35.96
C GLY A 333 -39.62 63.48 -35.77
N LYS A 334 -39.40 62.39 -35.03
CA LYS A 334 -40.45 61.41 -34.69
C LYS A 334 -41.50 61.96 -33.73
N GLU A 335 -41.10 62.86 -32.83
CA GLU A 335 -42.03 63.48 -31.88
C GLU A 335 -42.93 64.51 -32.58
N GLU A 336 -42.40 65.32 -33.50
CA GLU A 336 -43.17 66.27 -34.31
C GLU A 336 -44.17 65.55 -35.22
N GLU A 337 -43.76 64.45 -35.88
CA GLU A 337 -44.63 63.61 -36.71
C GLU A 337 -45.79 63.01 -35.88
N ARG A 338 -45.52 62.55 -34.66
CA ARG A 338 -46.53 62.05 -33.72
C ARG A 338 -47.47 63.16 -33.22
N ARG A 339 -46.96 64.38 -33.04
CA ARG A 339 -47.73 65.57 -32.66
C ARG A 339 -48.71 65.99 -33.75
N GLN A 340 -48.26 65.95 -35.01
CA GLN A 340 -49.10 66.23 -36.17
C GLN A 340 -50.25 65.23 -36.29
N VAL A 341 -49.98 63.92 -36.13
CA VAL A 341 -51.03 62.88 -36.13
C VAL A 341 -52.06 63.09 -35.00
N LEU A 342 -51.61 63.46 -33.80
CA LEU A 342 -52.51 63.77 -32.68
C LEU A 342 -53.37 65.02 -32.95
N ALA A 343 -52.79 66.10 -33.48
CA ALA A 343 -53.52 67.32 -33.83
C ALA A 343 -54.56 67.10 -34.97
N ASP A 344 -54.29 66.19 -35.89
CA ASP A 344 -55.25 65.83 -36.94
C ASP A 344 -56.38 64.92 -36.41
N GLN A 345 -56.08 64.02 -35.46
CA GLN A 345 -57.10 63.24 -34.74
C GLN A 345 -57.99 64.12 -33.84
N GLU A 346 -57.41 65.13 -33.18
CA GLU A 346 -58.15 66.11 -32.36
C GLU A 346 -59.10 66.95 -33.23
N ARG A 347 -58.63 67.46 -34.38
CA ARG A 347 -59.46 68.20 -35.36
C ARG A 347 -60.53 67.35 -36.06
N GLU A 348 -60.39 66.03 -36.08
CA GLU A 348 -61.45 65.10 -36.50
C GLU A 348 -62.49 64.90 -35.38
N ALA A 349 -62.04 64.80 -34.13
CA ALA A 349 -62.90 64.66 -32.95
C ALA A 349 -63.74 65.93 -32.69
N GLU A 350 -63.13 67.12 -32.71
CA GLU A 350 -63.82 68.41 -32.57
C GLU A 350 -64.91 68.60 -33.63
N ARG A 351 -64.64 68.20 -34.88
CA ARG A 351 -65.66 68.24 -35.95
C ARG A 351 -66.85 67.33 -35.68
N ARG A 352 -66.64 66.16 -35.07
CA ARG A 352 -67.74 65.26 -34.66
C ARG A 352 -68.51 65.84 -33.47
N ILE A 353 -67.83 66.44 -32.50
CA ILE A 353 -68.47 67.10 -31.35
C ILE A 353 -69.33 68.28 -31.83
N ALA A 354 -68.82 69.13 -32.71
CA ALA A 354 -69.57 70.29 -33.22
C ALA A 354 -70.86 69.90 -33.97
N VAL A 355 -70.87 68.78 -34.69
CA VAL A 355 -72.09 68.22 -35.32
C VAL A 355 -73.08 67.73 -34.25
N LEU A 356 -72.61 66.97 -33.26
CA LEU A 356 -73.46 66.47 -32.17
C LEU A 356 -74.05 67.61 -31.31
N GLU A 357 -73.30 68.70 -31.10
CA GLU A 357 -73.79 69.90 -30.39
C GLU A 357 -74.78 70.73 -31.21
N ALA A 358 -74.72 70.68 -32.54
CA ALA A 358 -75.72 71.30 -33.40
C ALA A 358 -77.05 70.53 -33.33
N ASP A 359 -76.99 69.19 -33.44
CA ASP A 359 -78.15 68.31 -33.30
C ASP A 359 -78.78 68.41 -31.90
N HIS A 360 -77.95 68.47 -30.84
CA HIS A 360 -78.43 68.62 -29.47
C HIS A 360 -79.15 69.97 -29.24
N ARG A 361 -78.64 71.08 -29.78
CA ARG A 361 -79.31 72.39 -29.71
C ARG A 361 -80.63 72.43 -30.47
N ALA A 362 -80.72 71.75 -31.62
CA ALA A 362 -81.98 71.60 -32.34
C ALA A 362 -83.04 70.82 -31.53
N ALA A 363 -82.63 69.77 -30.81
CA ALA A 363 -83.51 68.99 -29.94
C ALA A 363 -84.00 69.79 -28.71
N LEU A 364 -83.12 70.57 -28.06
CA LEU A 364 -83.47 71.44 -26.93
C LEU A 364 -84.52 72.50 -27.31
N ALA A 365 -84.33 73.19 -28.43
CA ALA A 365 -85.29 74.19 -28.92
C ALA A 365 -86.68 73.62 -29.28
N ALA A 366 -86.77 72.32 -29.58
CA ALA A 366 -88.04 71.62 -29.75
C ALA A 366 -88.69 71.27 -28.38
N SER A 367 -87.88 70.92 -27.38
CA SER A 367 -88.34 70.58 -26.02
C SER A 367 -88.90 71.80 -25.27
N GLU A 368 -88.26 72.96 -25.34
CA GLU A 368 -88.74 74.18 -24.66
C GLU A 368 -90.11 74.66 -25.19
N ARG A 369 -90.35 74.53 -26.50
CA ARG A 369 -91.65 74.85 -27.12
C ARG A 369 -92.77 73.90 -26.64
N ALA A 370 -92.44 72.67 -26.27
CA ALA A 370 -93.40 71.74 -25.67
C ALA A 370 -93.70 72.08 -24.19
N ALA A 371 -92.67 72.47 -23.42
CA ALA A 371 -92.81 72.80 -22.00
C ALA A 371 -93.67 74.05 -21.75
N GLU A 372 -93.53 75.10 -22.56
CA GLU A 372 -94.36 76.33 -22.47
C GLU A 372 -95.86 76.01 -22.64
N ALA A 373 -96.18 75.10 -23.57
CA ALA A 373 -97.55 74.66 -23.89
C ALA A 373 -98.18 73.71 -22.85
N GLU A 374 -97.41 73.26 -21.86
CA GLU A 374 -97.89 72.46 -20.74
C GLU A 374 -97.96 73.27 -19.44
N ARG A 375 -97.11 74.30 -19.26
CA ARG A 375 -97.21 75.24 -18.13
C ARG A 375 -98.58 75.95 -18.08
N ILE A 376 -99.12 76.33 -19.23
CA ILE A 376 -100.46 76.95 -19.37
C ILE A 376 -101.60 76.00 -18.94
N ARG A 377 -101.37 74.69 -18.91
CA ARG A 377 -102.40 73.69 -18.57
C ARG A 377 -102.45 73.29 -17.09
N ARG A 378 -101.38 73.49 -16.30
CA ARG A 378 -101.27 72.88 -14.96
C ARG A 378 -101.74 73.73 -13.78
N GLU A 379 -101.70 75.06 -13.83
CA GLU A 379 -102.13 75.89 -12.68
C GLU A 379 -103.63 76.22 -12.66
N VAL A 380 -104.36 75.93 -13.74
CA VAL A 380 -105.83 75.88 -13.74
C VAL A 380 -106.36 74.75 -12.82
N ASP A 381 -105.54 73.74 -12.51
CA ASP A 381 -105.92 72.59 -11.68
C ASP A 381 -105.57 72.74 -10.17
N GLU A 382 -104.75 73.72 -9.77
CA GLU A 382 -104.24 73.80 -8.38
C GLU A 382 -105.10 74.67 -7.43
N GLU A 383 -106.00 75.51 -7.95
CA GLU A 383 -107.10 76.09 -7.15
C GLU A 383 -107.94 74.99 -6.44
N GLY A 384 -107.94 73.76 -6.98
CA GLY A 384 -108.61 72.60 -6.38
C GLY A 384 -108.00 72.09 -5.07
N ARG A 385 -106.72 72.37 -4.77
CA ARG A 385 -105.99 71.71 -3.67
C ARG A 385 -105.79 72.55 -2.39
N ALA A 386 -106.31 73.78 -2.35
CA ALA A 386 -106.34 74.63 -1.16
C ALA A 386 -107.26 74.13 -0.01
N ARG A 387 -107.91 72.97 -0.16
CA ARG A 387 -109.04 72.55 0.71
C ARG A 387 -108.70 71.52 1.79
N GLU A 388 -107.60 70.76 1.68
CA GLU A 388 -107.46 69.50 2.42
C GLU A 388 -106.27 69.38 3.39
N ARG A 389 -106.43 70.05 4.55
CA ARG A 389 -105.65 69.90 5.81
C ARG A 389 -104.32 70.68 5.80
N ARG A 390 -104.15 71.77 6.55
CA ARG A 390 -104.99 72.37 7.62
C ARG A 390 -105.26 71.45 8.83
N LEU A 391 -104.24 70.69 9.28
CA LEU A 391 -104.15 70.19 10.66
C LEU A 391 -102.71 69.80 11.02
N ARG A 392 -102.20 70.22 12.21
CA ARG A 392 -100.85 69.93 12.78
C ARG A 392 -99.68 70.56 11.97
N LEU A 393 -99.17 71.77 12.21
CA LEU A 393 -99.02 72.63 13.41
C LEU A 393 -97.85 72.22 14.34
N ALA A 394 -96.95 73.18 14.58
CA ALA A 394 -96.07 73.39 15.74
C ALA A 394 -94.59 72.91 15.77
N THR A 395 -93.69 73.82 15.34
CA THR A 395 -92.53 74.37 16.10
C THR A 395 -91.32 73.50 16.54
N ARG A 396 -90.08 73.94 16.21
CA ARG A 396 -89.10 74.61 17.13
C ARG A 396 -87.62 74.11 17.10
N GLU A 397 -86.71 75.07 16.83
CA GLU A 397 -85.36 75.33 17.42
C GLU A 397 -84.10 74.41 17.28
N GLU A 398 -83.06 75.04 16.70
CA GLU A 398 -81.77 75.47 17.31
C GLU A 398 -80.61 74.51 17.74
N THR A 399 -79.46 74.75 17.07
CA THR A 399 -78.06 74.98 17.54
C THR A 399 -77.14 73.93 18.22
N VAL A 400 -75.96 73.80 17.57
CA VAL A 400 -74.57 73.82 18.13
C VAL A 400 -73.94 72.55 18.74
N ARG A 401 -72.85 72.07 18.09
CA ARG A 401 -71.45 71.92 18.60
C ARG A 401 -70.53 71.34 17.50
N LYS A 402 -69.38 71.98 17.19
CA LYS A 402 -67.99 71.67 17.61
C LYS A 402 -67.44 70.33 17.04
N GLU A 403 -66.17 70.10 16.72
CA GLU A 403 -64.89 70.85 16.61
C GLU A 403 -63.91 69.90 15.84
N ASP A 404 -62.73 70.25 15.32
CA ASP A 404 -61.87 71.45 15.41
C ASP A 404 -61.24 71.75 14.02
N ASP A 405 -60.38 72.77 13.90
CA ASP A 405 -59.59 73.17 12.72
C ASP A 405 -58.18 73.66 13.15
N ALA A 406 -57.34 74.08 12.19
CA ALA A 406 -56.28 75.12 12.31
C ALA A 406 -54.77 74.74 12.22
N THR A 407 -54.25 74.77 10.99
CA THR A 407 -53.41 75.86 10.41
C THR A 407 -52.30 76.58 11.22
N ALA A 408 -51.11 76.70 10.61
CA ALA A 408 -50.24 77.90 10.57
C ALA A 408 -49.05 77.69 9.61
N GLU A 409 -48.41 78.69 8.99
CA GLU A 409 -48.92 79.86 8.24
C GLU A 409 -47.83 80.27 7.21
N MET A 410 -47.98 81.40 6.51
CA MET A 410 -47.35 81.64 5.20
C MET A 410 -46.24 82.72 5.21
N ALA A 411 -45.29 82.58 4.26
CA ALA A 411 -44.63 83.66 3.48
C ALA A 411 -43.28 84.32 3.92
N LEU A 412 -42.42 84.47 2.90
CA LEU A 412 -41.40 85.53 2.62
C LEU A 412 -40.06 85.59 3.40
N GLY A 413 -38.96 85.86 2.66
CA GLY A 413 -37.70 86.37 3.27
C GLY A 413 -36.37 86.02 2.57
N GLU A 414 -36.18 86.47 1.33
CA GLU A 414 -34.91 86.84 0.62
C GLU A 414 -33.50 86.26 0.96
N ALA A 415 -32.79 85.94 -0.15
CA ALA A 415 -31.36 86.15 -0.43
C ALA A 415 -30.25 85.50 0.43
N ASP A 416 -29.53 84.52 -0.16
CA ASP A 416 -28.13 84.73 -0.60
C ASP A 416 -27.61 83.58 -1.49
N GLY A 417 -26.55 83.84 -2.28
CA GLY A 417 -25.64 82.80 -2.80
C GLY A 417 -25.93 82.16 -4.16
N VAL A 418 -25.38 82.76 -5.23
CA VAL A 418 -25.10 82.09 -6.52
C VAL A 418 -23.74 81.36 -6.42
N ASP A 419 -23.56 80.28 -7.19
CA ASP A 419 -22.32 79.49 -7.39
C ASP A 419 -21.74 78.74 -6.16
N GLY A 420 -22.34 77.59 -5.83
CA GLY A 420 -21.81 76.64 -4.82
C GLY A 420 -21.11 75.38 -5.37
N GLU A 421 -21.26 75.07 -6.66
CA GLU A 421 -20.98 73.72 -7.21
C GLU A 421 -19.55 73.46 -7.70
N LEU A 422 -18.62 74.43 -7.58
CA LEU A 422 -17.19 74.20 -7.85
C LEU A 422 -16.27 74.63 -6.69
N ALA A 423 -16.84 75.11 -5.58
CA ALA A 423 -16.13 75.34 -4.32
C ALA A 423 -16.38 74.23 -3.28
N ALA A 424 -17.50 73.49 -3.40
CA ALA A 424 -17.81 72.35 -2.52
C ALA A 424 -16.84 71.17 -2.70
N ASP A 425 -16.38 70.90 -3.93
CA ASP A 425 -15.53 69.74 -4.24
C ASP A 425 -14.12 69.81 -3.64
N ILE A 426 -13.57 71.02 -3.44
CA ILE A 426 -12.25 71.18 -2.80
C ILE A 426 -12.35 71.01 -1.27
N GLY A 427 -13.51 71.30 -0.66
CA GLY A 427 -13.80 71.00 0.74
C GLY A 427 -14.05 69.50 1.00
N ALA A 428 -14.78 68.83 0.11
CA ALA A 428 -15.15 67.42 0.24
C ALA A 428 -13.94 66.47 0.15
N VAL A 429 -12.97 66.74 -0.72
CA VAL A 429 -11.75 65.93 -0.86
C VAL A 429 -10.88 66.01 0.41
N GLY A 430 -10.79 67.18 1.05
CA GLY A 430 -10.07 67.34 2.32
C GLY A 430 -10.72 66.61 3.51
N ALA A 431 -12.03 66.39 3.48
CA ALA A 431 -12.71 65.50 4.43
C ALA A 431 -12.47 64.01 4.09
N THR A 432 -12.52 63.67 2.80
CA THR A 432 -12.33 62.31 2.29
C THR A 432 -10.92 61.77 2.55
N LEU A 433 -9.88 62.61 2.46
CA LEU A 433 -8.51 62.25 2.80
C LEU A 433 -8.32 61.91 4.29
N ARG A 434 -8.95 62.65 5.21
CA ARG A 434 -8.95 62.32 6.65
C ARG A 434 -9.75 61.06 6.97
N GLU A 435 -10.80 60.78 6.21
CA GLU A 435 -11.56 59.54 6.33
C GLU A 435 -10.80 58.33 5.73
N LEU A 436 -10.03 58.53 4.66
CA LEU A 436 -9.12 57.53 4.10
C LEU A 436 -7.94 57.22 5.03
N GLU A 437 -7.35 58.22 5.71
CA GLU A 437 -6.33 57.98 6.73
C GLU A 437 -6.88 57.17 7.93
N LYS A 438 -8.12 57.45 8.35
CA LYS A 438 -8.84 56.63 9.33
C LYS A 438 -9.12 55.22 8.81
N ARG A 439 -9.49 55.05 7.53
CA ARG A 439 -9.67 53.74 6.89
C ARG A 439 -8.35 52.96 6.78
N LEU A 440 -7.22 53.62 6.54
CA LEU A 440 -5.90 52.98 6.49
C LEU A 440 -5.45 52.50 7.89
N LYS A 441 -5.65 53.33 8.92
CA LYS A 441 -5.44 52.95 10.34
C LYS A 441 -6.45 51.88 10.81
N ARG A 442 -7.64 51.76 10.21
CA ARG A 442 -8.56 50.62 10.40
C ARG A 442 -8.09 49.36 9.68
N ARG A 443 -7.58 49.43 8.44
CA ARG A 443 -7.01 48.28 7.70
C ARG A 443 -5.78 47.67 8.39
N LEU A 444 -4.95 48.48 9.04
CA LEU A 444 -3.85 47.95 9.87
C LEU A 444 -4.35 47.27 11.18
N LYS A 445 -5.59 47.52 11.61
CA LYS A 445 -6.27 46.74 12.65
C LYS A 445 -7.12 45.58 12.09
N SER A 446 -7.47 45.55 10.79
CA SER A 446 -8.38 44.53 10.22
C SER A 446 -7.75 43.16 10.05
N ARG A 447 -6.42 43.03 10.00
CA ARG A 447 -5.74 41.72 9.86
C ARG A 447 -6.06 40.69 10.96
N ALA A 448 -6.65 41.12 12.08
CA ALA A 448 -7.23 40.23 13.09
C ALA A 448 -8.76 40.02 12.94
N GLY A 449 -9.47 40.97 12.34
CA GLY A 449 -10.91 40.91 12.03
C GLY A 449 -11.23 40.06 10.81
N ASP A 450 -10.49 40.23 9.70
CA ASP A 450 -10.68 39.51 8.45
C ASP A 450 -10.56 37.99 8.64
N ARG A 451 -9.67 37.54 9.55
CA ARG A 451 -9.53 36.13 9.96
C ARG A 451 -10.69 35.60 10.79
N ARG A 452 -11.45 36.47 11.47
CA ARG A 452 -12.64 36.10 12.23
C ARG A 452 -13.88 36.07 11.33
N GLU A 453 -14.03 37.09 10.48
CA GLU A 453 -15.13 37.20 9.52
C GLU A 453 -15.10 36.05 8.50
N ALA A 454 -13.94 35.71 7.93
CA ALA A 454 -13.78 34.54 7.07
C ALA A 454 -14.03 33.19 7.79
N ARG A 455 -13.77 33.11 9.11
CA ARG A 455 -14.10 31.91 9.91
C ARG A 455 -15.58 31.81 10.22
N GLU A 456 -16.26 32.93 10.46
CA GLU A 456 -17.71 33.00 10.66
C GLU A 456 -18.46 32.70 9.35
N GLU A 457 -17.94 33.14 8.20
CA GLU A 457 -18.44 32.78 6.87
C GLU A 457 -18.27 31.27 6.57
N GLN A 458 -17.07 30.71 6.79
CA GLN A 458 -16.82 29.27 6.68
C GLN A 458 -17.65 28.43 7.67
N ARG A 459 -18.03 28.98 8.84
CA ARG A 459 -18.95 28.32 9.76
C ARG A 459 -20.36 28.28 9.18
N ARG A 460 -20.86 29.40 8.64
CA ARG A 460 -22.20 29.50 8.04
C ARG A 460 -22.38 28.59 6.84
N ASP A 461 -21.42 28.55 5.89
CA ASP A 461 -21.48 27.64 4.73
C ASP A 461 -21.53 26.18 5.18
N ARG A 462 -20.68 25.79 6.14
CA ARG A 462 -20.68 24.44 6.72
C ARG A 462 -22.02 24.09 7.35
N ILE A 463 -22.61 24.97 8.17
CA ILE A 463 -23.91 24.73 8.81
C ILE A 463 -25.01 24.53 7.77
N GLU A 464 -25.04 25.34 6.70
CA GLU A 464 -26.08 25.20 5.66
C GLU A 464 -25.92 23.90 4.85
N ARG A 465 -24.67 23.46 4.59
CA ARG A 465 -24.40 22.14 4.00
C ARG A 465 -24.84 20.99 4.92
N ILE A 466 -24.52 21.04 6.22
CA ILE A 466 -24.99 20.04 7.20
C ILE A 466 -26.52 19.98 7.18
N ARG A 467 -27.21 21.13 7.21
CA ARG A 467 -28.68 21.19 7.09
C ARG A 467 -29.19 20.59 5.79
N LYS A 468 -28.48 20.78 4.67
CA LYS A 468 -28.83 20.17 3.37
C LYS A 468 -28.68 18.65 3.40
N VAL A 469 -27.59 18.11 3.95
CA VAL A 469 -27.38 16.66 4.13
C VAL A 469 -28.48 16.08 5.03
N VAL A 470 -28.72 16.68 6.20
CA VAL A 470 -29.76 16.23 7.15
C VAL A 470 -31.17 16.24 6.52
N ARG A 471 -31.52 17.29 5.77
CA ARG A 471 -32.81 17.37 5.04
C ARG A 471 -32.95 16.32 3.94
N THR A 472 -31.84 15.89 3.33
CA THR A 472 -31.85 14.94 2.20
C THR A 472 -31.84 13.47 2.66
N GLU A 473 -31.04 13.16 3.69
CA GLU A 473 -30.68 11.78 4.03
C GLU A 473 -31.44 11.23 5.26
N LEU A 474 -31.97 12.10 6.13
CA LEU A 474 -32.67 11.69 7.36
C LEU A 474 -34.18 11.95 7.26
N PRO A 475 -35.07 11.06 7.74
CA PRO A 475 -36.51 11.31 7.78
C PRO A 475 -36.90 12.55 8.62
N GLU A 476 -38.08 13.12 8.35
CA GLU A 476 -38.69 14.09 9.26
C GLU A 476 -39.10 13.42 10.58
N GLY A 477 -39.07 14.18 11.68
CA GLY A 477 -39.40 13.70 13.03
C GLY A 477 -38.29 12.92 13.76
N SER A 478 -37.21 12.56 13.07
CA SER A 478 -36.04 11.86 13.64
C SER A 478 -35.34 12.67 14.73
N SER A 479 -34.70 11.98 15.69
CA SER A 479 -33.83 12.57 16.70
C SER A 479 -32.33 12.39 16.40
N ILE A 480 -31.52 13.43 16.60
CA ILE A 480 -30.10 13.50 16.18
C ILE A 480 -29.22 13.98 17.34
N LEU A 481 -28.23 13.20 17.74
CA LEU A 481 -27.13 13.68 18.60
C LEU A 481 -26.07 14.36 17.74
N VAL A 482 -25.59 15.54 18.13
CA VAL A 482 -24.62 16.33 17.35
C VAL A 482 -23.34 16.57 18.15
N VAL A 483 -22.18 16.23 17.58
CA VAL A 483 -20.85 16.58 18.15
C VAL A 483 -20.56 18.08 17.90
N SER A 484 -21.33 18.93 18.57
CA SER A 484 -21.46 20.38 18.32
C SER A 484 -20.40 21.23 18.99
N ARG A 485 -19.80 20.73 20.09
CA ARG A 485 -19.00 21.54 21.03
C ARG A 485 -19.79 22.69 21.69
N GLY A 486 -21.10 22.54 21.86
CA GLY A 486 -21.98 23.56 22.43
C GLY A 486 -22.40 24.66 21.45
N ASP A 487 -22.40 24.36 20.15
CA ASP A 487 -22.85 25.27 19.09
C ASP A 487 -24.35 25.06 18.77
N ASP A 488 -25.22 25.87 19.38
CA ASP A 488 -26.68 25.75 19.24
C ASP A 488 -27.17 25.92 17.79
N GLU A 489 -26.46 26.68 16.94
CA GLU A 489 -26.84 26.80 15.52
C GLU A 489 -26.76 25.46 14.77
N MET A 490 -25.92 24.53 15.25
CA MET A 490 -25.79 23.17 14.72
C MET A 490 -26.90 22.21 15.18
N LEU A 491 -27.81 22.62 16.05
CA LEU A 491 -29.01 21.83 16.39
C LEU A 491 -30.20 22.16 15.46
N HIS A 492 -30.19 23.29 14.76
CA HIS A 492 -31.37 23.74 14.01
C HIS A 492 -31.53 22.98 12.68
N PHE A 493 -32.29 21.88 12.71
CA PHE A 493 -32.66 21.04 11.57
C PHE A 493 -34.18 20.95 11.43
N ASP A 494 -34.74 21.59 10.41
CA ASP A 494 -36.19 21.71 10.20
C ASP A 494 -36.93 20.37 10.40
N GLY A 495 -37.90 20.35 11.33
CA GLY A 495 -38.75 19.19 11.60
C GLY A 495 -38.07 17.97 12.26
N ARG A 496 -36.83 18.08 12.74
CA ARG A 496 -36.09 16.99 13.42
C ARG A 496 -35.70 17.43 14.84
N ARG A 497 -35.72 16.51 15.80
CA ARG A 497 -35.23 16.78 17.16
C ARG A 497 -33.72 16.62 17.19
N SER A 498 -33.05 17.40 18.02
CA SER A 498 -31.58 17.46 18.01
C SER A 498 -31.07 17.88 19.38
N GLU A 499 -30.03 17.18 19.85
CA GLU A 499 -29.40 17.41 21.14
C GLU A 499 -27.88 17.33 20.99
N HIS A 500 -27.15 17.81 22.00
CA HIS A 500 -25.69 17.90 21.96
C HIS A 500 -25.02 16.55 22.29
N PHE A 501 -23.79 16.34 21.85
CA PHE A 501 -22.96 15.21 22.29
C PHE A 501 -21.51 15.66 22.57
N PRO A 502 -20.95 15.35 23.75
CA PRO A 502 -21.60 14.78 24.95
C PRO A 502 -22.59 15.76 25.60
N GLN A 503 -23.54 15.24 26.38
CA GLN A 503 -24.57 16.04 27.05
C GLN A 503 -24.81 15.67 28.51
N GLU A 504 -25.36 16.61 29.29
CA GLU A 504 -25.86 16.33 30.63
C GLU A 504 -27.25 15.68 30.60
N ALA A 505 -27.79 15.34 31.77
CA ALA A 505 -29.10 14.68 31.91
C ALA A 505 -30.30 15.49 31.35
N GLY A 506 -30.11 16.77 31.03
CA GLY A 506 -31.12 17.65 30.43
C GLY A 506 -30.97 17.90 28.92
N GLY A 507 -30.02 17.25 28.23
CA GLY A 507 -29.77 17.45 26.79
C GLY A 507 -28.84 18.64 26.45
N GLU A 508 -28.45 19.42 27.44
CA GLU A 508 -27.49 20.51 27.31
C GLU A 508 -26.06 19.97 27.13
N TYR A 509 -25.21 20.69 26.38
CA TYR A 509 -23.82 20.30 26.14
C TYR A 509 -23.02 20.21 27.45
N ALA A 510 -22.33 19.09 27.68
CA ALA A 510 -21.66 18.81 28.96
C ALA A 510 -20.52 19.77 29.34
N GLY A 511 -20.16 20.75 28.50
CA GLY A 511 -19.10 21.72 28.77
C GLY A 511 -17.66 21.17 28.67
N HIS A 512 -17.49 19.84 28.65
CA HIS A 512 -16.22 19.15 28.52
C HIS A 512 -16.30 18.02 27.47
N HIS A 513 -15.13 17.52 27.05
CA HIS A 513 -15.04 16.31 26.23
C HIS A 513 -14.80 15.10 27.15
N PRO A 514 -15.20 13.86 26.76
CA PRO A 514 -14.94 12.65 27.54
C PRO A 514 -13.43 12.45 27.74
N ALA A 515 -13.01 11.93 28.88
CA ALA A 515 -11.58 11.79 29.20
C ALA A 515 -10.89 10.66 28.40
N ASN A 516 -11.65 9.72 27.82
CA ASN A 516 -11.15 8.59 27.04
C ASN A 516 -12.26 7.94 26.19
N ASP A 517 -11.88 7.00 25.34
CA ASP A 517 -12.79 6.20 24.49
C ASP A 517 -13.91 5.50 25.26
N ALA A 518 -13.60 4.84 26.38
CA ALA A 518 -14.58 4.06 27.13
C ALA A 518 -15.68 4.94 27.70
N GLU A 519 -15.36 6.17 28.08
CA GLU A 519 -16.34 7.18 28.51
C GLU A 519 -17.21 7.66 27.34
N ALA A 520 -16.62 7.95 26.17
CA ALA A 520 -17.37 8.33 24.96
C ALA A 520 -18.32 7.22 24.49
N ILE A 521 -17.84 5.96 24.46
CA ILE A 521 -18.63 4.76 24.13
C ILE A 521 -19.73 4.55 25.17
N GLY A 522 -19.40 4.64 26.46
CA GLY A 522 -20.36 4.46 27.57
C GLY A 522 -21.50 5.47 27.50
N HIS A 523 -21.16 6.75 27.32
CA HIS A 523 -22.12 7.85 27.19
C HIS A 523 -23.05 7.64 25.98
N LEU A 524 -22.50 7.35 24.80
CA LEU A 524 -23.31 7.06 23.60
C LEU A 524 -24.23 5.86 23.82
N ASN A 525 -23.71 4.75 24.33
CA ASN A 525 -24.49 3.53 24.57
C ASN A 525 -25.59 3.74 25.64
N ASP A 526 -25.41 4.66 26.59
CA ASP A 526 -26.44 5.03 27.57
C ASP A 526 -27.55 5.88 26.94
N LEU A 527 -27.20 6.84 26.06
CA LEU A 527 -28.19 7.63 25.32
C LEU A 527 -28.98 6.78 24.32
N VAL A 528 -28.32 5.88 23.60
CA VAL A 528 -28.95 4.91 22.69
C VAL A 528 -29.88 3.96 23.47
N ARG A 529 -29.45 3.44 24.64
CA ARG A 529 -30.31 2.58 25.49
C ARG A 529 -31.54 3.31 26.06
N ARG A 530 -31.49 4.63 26.20
CA ARG A 530 -32.63 5.47 26.60
C ARG A 530 -33.52 5.88 25.41
N GLY A 531 -33.13 5.57 24.17
CA GLY A 531 -33.84 5.98 22.97
C GLY A 531 -33.76 7.49 22.68
N ALA A 532 -32.69 8.16 23.13
CA ALA A 532 -32.56 9.62 23.02
C ALA A 532 -32.41 10.10 21.57
N ALA A 533 -31.72 9.34 20.71
CA ALA A 533 -31.52 9.68 19.31
C ALA A 533 -31.55 8.48 18.35
N ASP A 534 -32.11 8.72 17.17
CA ASP A 534 -32.07 7.82 16.02
C ASP A 534 -30.72 7.87 15.28
N TYR A 535 -30.02 9.00 15.32
CA TYR A 535 -28.77 9.23 14.57
C TYR A 535 -27.70 9.96 15.37
N LEU A 536 -26.42 9.71 15.06
CA LEU A 536 -25.27 10.52 15.53
C LEU A 536 -24.68 11.28 14.34
N LEU A 537 -24.56 12.61 14.47
CA LEU A 537 -23.96 13.50 13.48
C LEU A 537 -22.63 14.06 14.01
N ILE A 538 -21.56 13.83 13.26
CA ILE A 538 -20.22 14.36 13.52
C ILE A 538 -19.91 15.39 12.41
N PRO A 539 -19.86 16.69 12.70
CA PRO A 539 -19.50 17.69 11.70
C PRO A 539 -18.01 17.57 11.33
N SER A 540 -17.64 18.07 10.15
CA SER A 540 -16.25 18.06 9.65
C SER A 540 -15.27 18.82 10.55
N SER A 541 -15.75 19.79 11.33
CA SER A 541 -15.01 20.50 12.38
C SER A 541 -14.69 19.63 13.60
N ALA A 542 -15.33 18.47 13.73
CA ALA A 542 -15.16 17.52 14.83
C ALA A 542 -14.54 16.18 14.39
N TYR A 543 -14.10 16.01 13.12
CA TYR A 543 -13.50 14.74 12.67
C TYR A 543 -12.25 14.31 13.46
N TRP A 544 -11.56 15.25 14.12
CA TRP A 544 -10.48 14.94 15.07
C TRP A 544 -10.93 14.02 16.22
N TRP A 545 -12.23 13.98 16.59
CA TRP A 545 -12.77 12.99 17.53
C TRP A 545 -12.53 11.56 17.06
N LEU A 546 -12.63 11.29 15.77
CA LEU A 546 -12.44 9.94 15.19
C LEU A 546 -10.96 9.54 15.11
N GLU A 547 -10.05 10.49 15.24
CA GLU A 547 -8.60 10.27 15.30
C GLU A 547 -8.09 10.13 16.73
N HIS A 548 -8.70 10.88 17.65
CA HIS A 548 -8.40 10.92 19.08
C HIS A 548 -9.03 9.74 19.83
N TYR A 549 -10.32 9.49 19.64
CA TYR A 549 -11.05 8.36 20.23
C TYR A 549 -11.19 7.22 19.19
N ARG A 550 -10.14 6.40 19.11
CA ARG A 550 -10.01 5.33 18.10
C ARG A 550 -10.91 4.13 18.36
N GLU A 551 -11.08 3.72 19.61
CA GLU A 551 -12.00 2.64 19.97
C GLU A 551 -13.46 3.10 19.85
N PHE A 552 -13.74 4.39 20.12
CA PHE A 552 -15.06 4.98 19.87
C PHE A 552 -15.41 4.98 18.38
N ARG A 553 -14.44 5.33 17.51
CA ARG A 553 -14.57 5.19 16.06
C ARG A 553 -14.82 3.74 15.64
N ASP A 554 -14.00 2.81 16.11
CA ASP A 554 -14.15 1.38 15.80
C ASP A 554 -15.51 0.83 16.25
N HIS A 555 -16.01 1.29 17.40
CA HIS A 555 -17.34 0.95 17.91
C HIS A 555 -18.45 1.49 17.00
N LEU A 556 -18.34 2.75 16.56
CA LEU A 556 -19.27 3.35 15.58
C LEU A 556 -19.26 2.59 14.26
N GLU A 557 -18.11 2.46 13.59
CA GLU A 557 -17.99 1.80 12.27
C GLU A 557 -18.43 0.32 12.29
N ARG A 558 -18.29 -0.38 13.44
CA ARG A 558 -18.68 -1.79 13.60
C ARG A 558 -20.14 -1.98 13.98
N SER A 559 -20.68 -1.13 14.85
CA SER A 559 -22.02 -1.31 15.45
C SER A 559 -23.12 -0.56 14.70
N HIS A 560 -22.77 0.58 14.07
CA HIS A 560 -23.71 1.53 13.49
C HIS A 560 -23.37 1.80 12.01
N PRO A 561 -24.29 1.58 11.06
CA PRO A 561 -24.01 1.90 9.66
C PRO A 561 -23.96 3.42 9.46
N ALA A 562 -22.96 3.89 8.71
CA ALA A 562 -22.95 5.27 8.23
C ALA A 562 -24.04 5.45 7.16
N VAL A 563 -24.90 6.45 7.35
CA VAL A 563 -26.04 6.77 6.47
C VAL A 563 -25.65 7.83 5.45
N ALA A 564 -24.84 8.81 5.85
CA ALA A 564 -24.41 9.90 5.01
C ALA A 564 -22.97 10.32 5.34
N PHE A 565 -22.20 10.73 4.33
CA PHE A 565 -20.89 11.35 4.47
C PHE A 565 -20.69 12.43 3.43
N GLU A 566 -20.53 13.68 3.88
CA GLU A 566 -20.00 14.79 3.09
C GLU A 566 -18.73 15.29 3.77
N GLU A 567 -17.59 15.11 3.11
CA GLU A 567 -16.25 15.42 3.62
C GLU A 567 -16.12 16.84 4.20
N GLN A 568 -16.68 17.85 3.54
CA GLN A 568 -16.62 19.24 3.98
C GLN A 568 -17.67 19.59 5.05
N ALA A 569 -18.70 18.77 5.29
CA ALA A 569 -19.83 19.10 6.16
C ALA A 569 -20.00 18.15 7.36
N CYS A 570 -20.31 16.87 7.16
CA CYS A 570 -20.58 15.91 8.25
C CYS A 570 -20.57 14.43 7.85
N LEU A 571 -20.44 13.58 8.87
CA LEU A 571 -20.64 12.13 8.85
C LEU A 571 -21.83 11.79 9.76
N ILE A 572 -22.74 10.92 9.32
CA ILE A 572 -23.94 10.53 10.08
C ILE A 572 -24.05 9.01 10.22
N PHE A 573 -24.29 8.52 11.44
CA PHE A 573 -24.48 7.10 11.78
C PHE A 573 -25.91 6.80 12.24
N ASP A 574 -26.45 5.63 11.91
CA ASP A 574 -27.74 5.12 12.38
C ASP A 574 -27.61 4.43 13.75
N LEU A 575 -28.25 4.99 14.76
CA LEU A 575 -28.23 4.49 16.15
C LEU A 575 -29.39 3.52 16.45
N ARG A 576 -30.36 3.38 15.55
CA ARG A 576 -31.59 2.61 15.83
C ARG A 576 -31.28 1.11 15.94
N PRO A 577 -31.91 0.40 16.90
CA PRO A 577 -31.72 -1.04 17.05
C PRO A 577 -32.24 -1.79 15.81
N LYS A 578 -31.46 -2.78 15.34
CA LYS A 578 -31.88 -3.68 14.26
C LYS A 578 -32.98 -4.61 14.76
N ASP A 579 -34.19 -4.46 14.23
CA ASP A 579 -35.34 -5.27 14.64
C ASP A 579 -35.16 -6.75 14.28
N ALA A 580 -35.36 -7.61 15.28
CA ALA A 580 -35.17 -9.05 15.17
C ALA A 580 -36.46 -9.81 14.77
N SER A 581 -37.31 -9.25 13.91
CA SER A 581 -38.38 -10.00 13.22
C SER A 581 -39.12 -9.24 12.11
N THR A 582 -39.00 -9.69 10.86
CA THR A 582 -40.12 -9.76 9.90
C THR A 582 -39.83 -10.87 8.87
N PRO A 583 -40.44 -12.07 9.00
CA PRO A 583 -40.25 -13.17 8.04
C PRO A 583 -41.35 -13.20 6.95
N GLY A 584 -40.94 -13.48 5.71
CA GLY A 584 -41.84 -13.76 4.58
C GLY A 584 -41.23 -13.30 3.24
N ARG A 585 -41.15 -14.10 2.17
CA ARG A 585 -41.84 -15.37 1.88
C ARG A 585 -40.88 -16.44 1.35
N GLU A 586 -40.83 -17.58 2.04
CA GLU A 586 -40.54 -18.85 1.36
C GLU A 586 -41.77 -19.26 0.52
N ASN A 587 -41.54 -20.05 -0.53
CA ASN A 587 -42.61 -20.62 -1.35
C ASN A 587 -42.49 -22.14 -1.31
N GLU A 588 -43.27 -22.79 -0.45
CA GLU A 588 -43.21 -24.24 -0.25
C GLU A 588 -43.54 -25.02 -1.53
N ARG A 589 -42.68 -25.98 -1.90
CA ARG A 589 -43.09 -27.16 -2.66
C ARG A 589 -42.69 -28.43 -1.93
N LYS A 590 -43.67 -28.93 -1.16
CA LYS A 590 -43.84 -30.28 -0.62
C LYS A 590 -42.81 -31.32 -1.09
N ARG A 591 -42.03 -31.87 -0.15
CA ARG A 591 -41.45 -33.22 -0.27
C ARG A 591 -42.38 -34.22 0.46
N PRO A 592 -42.73 -35.37 -0.15
CA PRO A 592 -43.41 -36.44 0.56
C PRO A 592 -42.45 -37.19 1.49
N ALA A 593 -43.00 -37.80 2.53
CA ALA A 593 -42.26 -38.57 3.52
C ALA A 593 -41.77 -39.94 2.99
N ALA A 594 -40.70 -40.46 3.59
CA ALA A 594 -40.26 -41.85 3.41
C ALA A 594 -39.71 -42.42 4.72
N THR A 595 -40.36 -43.48 5.21
CA THR A 595 -39.84 -44.42 6.23
C THR A 595 -39.19 -45.64 5.52
N PRO A 596 -38.37 -46.47 6.21
CA PRO A 596 -37.31 -47.28 5.59
C PRO A 596 -37.78 -48.69 5.16
N PRO A 597 -36.92 -49.50 4.49
CA PRO A 597 -36.21 -50.55 5.27
C PRO A 597 -34.82 -51.03 4.76
N ALA A 598 -34.12 -51.71 5.68
CA ALA A 598 -33.33 -52.96 5.51
C ALA A 598 -32.05 -53.04 4.64
N THR A 599 -30.91 -53.17 5.35
CA THR A 599 -29.86 -54.23 5.23
C THR A 599 -29.50 -54.87 3.87
N SER A 600 -28.20 -54.86 3.51
CA SER A 600 -27.36 -56.09 3.54
C SER A 600 -25.86 -55.86 3.25
N GLN A 601 -25.04 -56.52 4.08
CA GLN A 601 -23.74 -57.19 3.86
C GLN A 601 -22.70 -56.67 2.83
N SER A 602 -21.46 -56.57 3.32
CA SER A 602 -20.20 -56.39 2.58
C SER A 602 -19.80 -57.63 1.77
N PRO A 603 -18.84 -57.55 0.82
CA PRO A 603 -17.43 -57.77 1.21
C PRO A 603 -16.31 -57.11 0.36
N ARG A 604 -15.15 -56.95 1.03
CA ARG A 604 -13.76 -57.08 0.52
C ARG A 604 -13.15 -56.03 -0.43
N SER A 605 -12.17 -55.32 0.13
CA SER A 605 -11.09 -54.59 -0.52
C SER A 605 -9.94 -55.50 -0.98
N VAL A 606 -9.34 -55.23 -2.15
CA VAL A 606 -7.95 -55.64 -2.50
C VAL A 606 -7.27 -54.61 -3.43
N ARG A 607 -6.19 -53.98 -2.90
CA ARG A 607 -5.02 -53.37 -3.59
C ARG A 607 -5.19 -52.39 -4.78
N ALA A 608 -4.68 -51.17 -4.59
CA ALA A 608 -3.49 -50.69 -5.31
C ALA A 608 -2.72 -49.64 -4.48
N ARG A 609 -1.41 -49.48 -4.72
CA ARG A 609 -0.46 -48.68 -3.91
C ARG A 609 -0.44 -47.18 -4.30
N PRO A 610 -0.11 -46.27 -3.37
CA PRO A 610 0.67 -45.07 -3.64
C PRO A 610 2.18 -45.42 -3.66
N LEU A 611 2.91 -44.89 -4.65
CA LEU A 611 4.38 -44.94 -4.70
C LEU A 611 4.96 -43.64 -4.13
N THR A 612 5.80 -43.77 -3.11
CA THR A 612 6.96 -42.92 -2.78
C THR A 612 6.93 -41.46 -3.23
N THR A 613 6.60 -40.56 -2.30
CA THR A 613 7.07 -39.17 -2.31
C THR A 613 8.58 -39.11 -2.02
N THR A 614 9.33 -38.39 -2.86
CA THR A 614 10.74 -38.09 -2.64
C THR A 614 10.93 -36.93 -1.66
N ALA A 615 12.04 -37.01 -0.92
CA ALA A 615 12.37 -36.18 0.24
C ALA A 615 12.35 -34.65 0.02
N PRO A 616 11.94 -33.85 1.04
CA PRO A 616 12.31 -32.45 1.12
C PRO A 616 13.80 -32.30 1.49
N PHE A 617 14.53 -31.52 0.70
CA PHE A 617 15.85 -31.01 1.07
C PHE A 617 15.70 -29.90 2.12
N THR A 618 16.42 -29.98 3.24
CA THR A 618 16.43 -28.94 4.27
C THR A 618 17.78 -28.23 4.31
N ASN A 619 17.81 -26.95 3.93
CA ASN A 619 18.94 -26.07 4.24
C ASN A 619 18.88 -25.60 5.70
N GLY A 620 20.04 -25.31 6.28
CA GLY A 620 20.21 -25.06 7.70
C GLY A 620 19.66 -23.71 8.17
N ASN A 621 18.38 -23.69 8.55
CA ASN A 621 17.85 -22.99 9.73
C ASN A 621 16.37 -23.36 9.93
N GLY A 622 16.13 -24.52 10.53
CA GLY A 622 14.78 -25.02 10.81
C GLY A 622 14.04 -24.17 11.84
N LYS A 623 13.17 -23.27 11.37
CA LYS A 623 12.00 -22.79 12.12
C LYS A 623 10.80 -22.73 11.20
N SER A 624 9.97 -23.77 11.25
CA SER A 624 8.58 -23.66 10.81
C SER A 624 7.79 -22.99 11.94
N ALA A 625 7.13 -21.88 11.62
CA ALA A 625 6.16 -21.24 12.51
C ALA A 625 4.80 -21.22 11.81
N SER A 626 3.84 -21.97 12.34
CA SER A 626 2.47 -22.01 11.83
C SER A 626 1.65 -20.86 12.41
N VAL A 627 1.32 -19.88 11.57
CA VAL A 627 0.25 -18.90 11.80
C VAL A 627 -0.87 -19.22 10.80
N PRO A 628 -2.15 -19.23 11.20
CA PRO A 628 -3.24 -19.59 10.29
C PRO A 628 -3.50 -18.46 9.29
N VAL A 629 -2.83 -18.53 8.13
CA VAL A 629 -3.16 -17.71 6.97
C VAL A 629 -4.42 -18.25 6.33
N LEU A 630 -5.44 -17.40 6.20
CA LEU A 630 -6.62 -17.70 5.39
C LEU A 630 -6.16 -17.78 3.93
N ALA A 631 -5.99 -18.99 3.41
CA ALA A 631 -5.42 -19.21 2.09
C ALA A 631 -6.39 -18.77 0.98
N VAL A 632 -6.27 -17.51 0.53
CA VAL A 632 -6.66 -17.15 -0.84
C VAL A 632 -5.66 -17.85 -1.75
N ALA A 633 -6.11 -18.92 -2.42
CA ALA A 633 -5.24 -19.68 -3.30
C ALA A 633 -4.71 -18.79 -4.45
N PRO A 634 -3.41 -18.85 -4.80
CA PRO A 634 -2.96 -18.25 -6.05
C PRO A 634 -3.71 -18.91 -7.21
N PRO A 635 -4.07 -18.16 -8.27
CA PRO A 635 -4.73 -18.74 -9.43
C PRO A 635 -3.88 -19.88 -10.00
N SER A 636 -4.53 -21.01 -10.23
CA SER A 636 -3.91 -22.27 -10.63
C SER A 636 -2.95 -22.10 -11.80
N SER A 637 -1.70 -22.52 -11.63
CA SER A 637 -0.68 -22.58 -12.66
C SER A 637 -1.10 -23.53 -13.79
N ASN A 638 -1.68 -22.98 -14.86
CA ASN A 638 -1.88 -23.63 -16.16
C ASN A 638 -1.77 -22.61 -17.30
N GLY A 639 -0.79 -21.72 -17.16
CA GLY A 639 -0.27 -20.85 -18.21
C GLY A 639 1.20 -20.62 -17.91
N THR A 640 2.09 -21.19 -18.73
CA THR A 640 3.53 -20.94 -18.62
C THR A 640 3.79 -19.52 -19.12
N PRO A 641 4.31 -18.59 -18.32
CA PRO A 641 4.68 -17.27 -18.84
C PRO A 641 5.77 -17.44 -19.90
N ALA A 642 5.56 -16.86 -21.09
CA ALA A 642 6.58 -16.81 -22.12
C ALA A 642 7.79 -16.02 -21.58
N GLY A 643 8.99 -16.62 -21.64
CA GLY A 643 10.23 -15.99 -21.14
C GLY A 643 11.25 -16.97 -20.53
N LYS A 644 10.80 -18.05 -19.89
CA LYS A 644 11.65 -18.92 -19.03
C LYS A 644 12.56 -19.91 -19.79
N GLY A 645 13.26 -19.45 -20.83
CA GLY A 645 14.15 -20.26 -21.67
C GLY A 645 15.66 -20.00 -21.46
N THR A 646 16.08 -18.78 -21.14
CA THR A 646 17.50 -18.42 -21.12
C THR A 646 18.17 -18.79 -19.79
N VAL A 647 19.25 -19.54 -19.88
CA VAL A 647 20.10 -19.96 -18.75
C VAL A 647 21.26 -18.99 -18.59
N ILE A 648 21.45 -18.42 -17.40
CA ILE A 648 22.50 -17.43 -17.11
C ILE A 648 23.28 -17.85 -15.87
N ALA A 649 24.61 -17.79 -15.96
CA ALA A 649 25.51 -18.02 -14.84
C ALA A 649 25.78 -16.70 -14.11
N GLY A 650 25.45 -16.62 -12.81
CA GLY A 650 25.52 -15.39 -12.03
C GLY A 650 26.56 -15.42 -10.91
N VAL A 651 27.32 -14.33 -10.76
CA VAL A 651 27.99 -13.95 -9.49
C VAL A 651 27.44 -12.59 -9.05
N LEU A 652 26.44 -12.63 -8.16
CA LEU A 652 25.56 -11.49 -7.88
C LEU A 652 25.28 -11.36 -6.38
N ASP A 653 24.96 -10.15 -5.91
CA ASP A 653 24.38 -9.94 -4.60
C ASP A 653 22.94 -10.50 -4.54
N GLU A 654 22.43 -10.66 -3.31
CA GLU A 654 21.14 -11.28 -3.05
C GLU A 654 20.00 -10.52 -3.76
N PHE A 655 20.08 -9.20 -3.86
CA PHE A 655 19.04 -8.39 -4.49
C PHE A 655 19.03 -8.52 -6.02
N THR A 656 20.19 -8.40 -6.68
CA THR A 656 20.23 -8.56 -8.14
C THR A 656 19.84 -10.00 -8.52
N THR A 657 20.23 -10.98 -7.69
CA THR A 657 19.77 -12.37 -7.81
C THR A 657 18.25 -12.46 -7.77
N ASP A 658 17.60 -11.87 -6.75
CA ASP A 658 16.14 -11.93 -6.58
C ASP A 658 15.39 -11.12 -7.67
N CYS A 659 15.99 -10.05 -8.20
CA CYS A 659 15.43 -9.27 -9.30
C CYS A 659 15.55 -9.93 -10.67
N LEU A 660 16.58 -10.72 -10.94
CA LEU A 660 16.77 -11.42 -12.22
C LEU A 660 16.14 -12.83 -12.25
N ARG A 661 15.92 -13.48 -11.10
CA ARG A 661 15.33 -14.83 -11.01
C ARG A 661 13.93 -14.98 -11.68
N PRO A 662 13.05 -13.96 -11.71
CA PRO A 662 11.79 -14.06 -12.47
C PRO A 662 12.00 -14.13 -13.99
N GLU A 663 13.06 -13.48 -14.49
CA GLU A 663 13.33 -13.23 -15.91
C GLU A 663 14.12 -14.37 -16.58
N CYS A 664 14.97 -15.09 -15.83
CA CYS A 664 15.84 -16.12 -16.39
C CYS A 664 16.05 -17.33 -15.46
N ARG A 665 16.53 -18.44 -16.02
CA ARG A 665 17.09 -19.55 -15.24
C ARG A 665 18.49 -19.17 -14.76
N LEU A 666 18.53 -18.50 -13.62
CA LEU A 666 19.77 -18.06 -12.99
C LEU A 666 20.45 -19.21 -12.22
N ILE A 667 21.66 -19.56 -12.63
CA ILE A 667 22.55 -20.51 -11.93
C ILE A 667 23.54 -19.72 -11.07
N THR A 668 23.59 -20.00 -9.78
CA THR A 668 24.62 -19.48 -8.87
C THR A 668 25.51 -20.61 -8.36
N PHE A 669 26.76 -20.28 -8.05
CA PHE A 669 27.82 -21.24 -7.74
C PHE A 669 28.89 -20.60 -6.84
N ARG A 670 29.78 -21.42 -6.28
CA ARG A 670 30.91 -20.98 -5.44
C ARG A 670 32.22 -21.00 -6.24
N PRO A 671 33.27 -20.30 -5.78
CA PRO A 671 34.59 -20.33 -6.42
C PRO A 671 35.22 -21.73 -6.52
N ASP A 672 34.91 -22.64 -5.59
CA ASP A 672 35.48 -23.99 -5.54
C ASP A 672 34.72 -25.04 -6.37
N ASN A 673 33.55 -24.72 -6.93
CA ASN A 673 32.71 -25.69 -7.64
C ASN A 673 32.05 -25.18 -8.93
N TRP A 674 32.34 -23.96 -9.39
CA TRP A 674 31.68 -23.38 -10.56
C TRP A 674 31.74 -24.27 -11.81
N ARG A 675 32.88 -24.94 -12.06
CA ARG A 675 33.05 -25.83 -13.21
C ARG A 675 32.10 -27.03 -13.15
N GLU A 676 32.03 -27.71 -12.00
CA GLU A 676 31.13 -28.85 -11.78
C GLU A 676 29.65 -28.47 -11.92
N VAL A 677 29.30 -27.21 -11.63
CA VAL A 677 27.93 -26.68 -11.73
C VAL A 677 27.58 -26.24 -13.16
N LEU A 678 28.52 -25.65 -13.90
CA LEU A 678 28.28 -25.07 -15.23
C LEU A 678 28.53 -26.02 -16.41
N GLU A 679 29.33 -27.07 -16.25
CA GLU A 679 29.54 -28.09 -17.30
C GLU A 679 28.27 -28.91 -17.62
N PRO A 680 27.43 -29.34 -16.65
CA PRO A 680 26.20 -30.09 -16.93
C PRO A 680 25.04 -29.26 -17.49
N ASP A 681 24.99 -27.96 -17.20
CA ASP A 681 23.92 -27.03 -17.61
C ASP A 681 24.54 -25.74 -18.16
N ARG A 682 25.04 -25.83 -19.40
CA ARG A 682 25.85 -24.79 -20.03
C ARG A 682 25.06 -23.47 -20.19
N PRO A 683 25.50 -22.36 -19.55
CA PRO A 683 24.80 -21.09 -19.62
C PRO A 683 24.96 -20.43 -21.00
N ARG A 684 24.02 -19.53 -21.33
CA ARG A 684 24.07 -18.67 -22.53
C ARG A 684 24.91 -17.41 -22.35
N ALA A 685 25.10 -16.97 -21.10
CA ALA A 685 25.99 -15.87 -20.73
C ALA A 685 26.50 -16.09 -19.29
N VAL A 686 27.70 -15.56 -19.01
CA VAL A 686 28.21 -15.40 -17.64
C VAL A 686 28.05 -13.92 -17.27
N PHE A 687 27.26 -13.62 -16.24
CA PHE A 687 26.94 -12.27 -15.79
C PHE A 687 27.42 -12.07 -14.35
N VAL A 688 28.40 -11.19 -14.19
CA VAL A 688 29.03 -10.85 -12.91
C VAL A 688 28.80 -9.37 -12.65
N GLU A 689 28.38 -9.01 -11.44
CA GLU A 689 28.32 -7.59 -11.04
C GLU A 689 29.49 -7.25 -10.10
N SER A 690 29.67 -5.97 -9.77
CA SER A 690 30.58 -5.49 -8.72
C SER A 690 30.13 -5.87 -7.29
N ALA A 691 29.99 -7.18 -7.04
CA ALA A 691 29.47 -7.73 -5.80
C ALA A 691 30.55 -7.79 -4.71
N TRP A 692 30.34 -7.05 -3.62
CA TRP A 692 31.22 -7.12 -2.43
C TRP A 692 31.23 -8.51 -1.75
N ARG A 693 30.13 -9.26 -1.87
CA ARG A 693 29.92 -10.59 -1.25
C ARG A 693 29.71 -11.70 -2.28
N GLY A 694 28.79 -11.53 -3.23
CA GLY A 694 28.51 -12.44 -4.34
C GLY A 694 28.06 -13.86 -3.93
N ASN A 695 26.89 -14.29 -4.42
CA ASN A 695 26.28 -15.60 -4.18
C ASN A 695 26.34 -15.99 -2.68
N SER A 696 25.62 -15.26 -1.84
CA SER A 696 25.55 -15.46 -0.38
C SER A 696 26.90 -15.39 0.35
N GLY A 697 27.82 -14.54 -0.13
CA GLY A 697 29.14 -14.31 0.46
C GLY A 697 30.22 -15.30 0.02
N SER A 698 29.91 -16.25 -0.87
CA SER A 698 30.90 -17.23 -1.35
C SER A 698 31.98 -16.62 -2.25
N TRP A 699 31.71 -15.46 -2.86
CA TRP A 699 32.66 -14.71 -3.71
C TRP A 699 33.30 -13.49 -3.01
N GLN A 700 33.17 -13.40 -1.69
CA GLN A 700 33.72 -12.28 -0.93
C GLN A 700 35.25 -12.19 -1.11
N TYR A 701 35.76 -10.98 -1.34
CA TYR A 701 37.17 -10.69 -1.63
C TYR A 701 37.72 -11.20 -2.98
N ARG A 702 36.85 -11.55 -3.94
CA ARG A 702 37.24 -12.12 -5.25
C ARG A 702 36.82 -11.30 -6.47
N VAL A 703 35.95 -10.29 -6.31
CA VAL A 703 35.42 -9.48 -7.42
C VAL A 703 35.83 -8.01 -7.35
N ALA A 704 36.07 -7.46 -6.15
CA ALA A 704 36.69 -6.15 -5.98
C ALA A 704 38.22 -6.31 -5.83
N SER A 705 38.99 -5.32 -6.27
CA SER A 705 40.44 -5.25 -6.05
C SER A 705 40.80 -4.77 -4.63
N TYR A 706 41.52 -5.65 -3.94
CA TYR A 706 42.18 -5.45 -2.65
C TYR A 706 43.69 -5.55 -2.84
N GLY A 707 44.48 -5.06 -1.88
CA GLY A 707 45.95 -5.06 -1.98
C GLY A 707 46.61 -6.42 -2.23
N ARG A 708 45.89 -7.52 -1.96
CA ARG A 708 46.05 -8.85 -2.60
C ARG A 708 44.65 -9.50 -2.68
N ASN A 709 44.20 -9.86 -3.87
CA ASN A 709 42.94 -10.63 -4.03
C ASN A 709 43.13 -12.08 -3.58
N VAL A 710 42.05 -12.71 -3.12
CA VAL A 710 42.10 -14.09 -2.64
C VAL A 710 41.82 -15.04 -3.81
N GLY A 711 42.86 -15.39 -4.58
CA GLY A 711 42.83 -16.40 -5.64
C GLY A 711 42.27 -15.93 -6.99
N ASP A 712 42.54 -16.72 -8.03
CA ASP A 712 42.33 -16.38 -9.45
C ASP A 712 41.04 -17.01 -10.04
N GLU A 713 40.15 -17.55 -9.21
CA GLU A 713 38.95 -18.28 -9.66
C GLU A 713 37.98 -17.46 -10.53
N LEU A 714 37.99 -16.12 -10.43
CA LEU A 714 37.24 -15.26 -11.35
C LEU A 714 37.86 -15.26 -12.76
N ASN A 715 39.19 -15.17 -12.86
CA ASN A 715 39.89 -15.24 -14.13
C ASN A 715 39.68 -16.61 -14.80
N HIS A 716 39.84 -17.71 -14.06
CA HIS A 716 39.58 -19.06 -14.58
C HIS A 716 38.14 -19.27 -15.09
N LEU A 717 37.14 -18.64 -14.45
CA LEU A 717 35.75 -18.67 -14.90
C LEU A 717 35.57 -17.94 -16.25
N VAL A 718 36.20 -16.77 -16.41
CA VAL A 718 36.10 -15.96 -17.63
C VAL A 718 36.92 -16.55 -18.78
N GLU A 719 38.11 -17.08 -18.50
CA GLU A 719 38.90 -17.87 -19.46
C GLU A 719 38.12 -19.08 -19.97
N TRP A 720 37.50 -19.86 -19.08
CA TRP A 720 36.63 -20.97 -19.48
C TRP A 720 35.41 -20.51 -20.28
N ALA A 721 34.77 -19.39 -19.92
CA ALA A 721 33.66 -18.85 -20.70
C ALA A 721 34.11 -18.53 -22.14
N ARG A 722 35.30 -17.92 -22.29
CA ARG A 722 35.94 -17.61 -23.58
C ARG A 722 36.29 -18.87 -24.37
N GLU A 723 36.88 -19.90 -23.74
CA GLU A 723 37.12 -21.21 -24.36
C GLU A 723 35.81 -21.86 -24.86
N GLN A 724 34.72 -21.71 -24.10
CA GLN A 724 33.39 -22.20 -24.46
C GLN A 724 32.60 -21.24 -25.36
N GLN A 725 33.18 -20.14 -25.86
CA GLN A 725 32.47 -19.14 -26.68
C GLN A 725 31.18 -18.60 -26.02
N ILE A 726 31.14 -18.57 -24.68
CA ILE A 726 30.04 -18.01 -23.88
C ILE A 726 30.41 -16.55 -23.59
N PRO A 727 29.55 -15.56 -23.93
CA PRO A 727 29.84 -14.16 -23.65
C PRO A 727 29.96 -13.93 -22.14
N SER A 728 31.07 -13.32 -21.73
CA SER A 728 31.30 -12.87 -20.37
C SER A 728 30.94 -11.39 -20.24
N ILE A 729 30.17 -11.06 -19.19
CA ILE A 729 29.59 -9.74 -18.96
C ILE A 729 29.89 -9.30 -17.53
N PHE A 730 30.43 -8.08 -17.39
CA PHE A 730 30.59 -7.41 -16.11
C PHE A 730 29.60 -6.24 -15.98
N TRP A 731 28.98 -6.05 -14.82
CA TRP A 731 28.22 -4.83 -14.49
C TRP A 731 28.75 -4.18 -13.21
N ASN A 732 29.42 -3.03 -13.35
CA ASN A 732 29.73 -2.23 -12.20
C ASN A 732 28.52 -1.36 -11.81
N LYS A 733 27.84 -1.74 -10.73
CA LYS A 733 26.68 -1.04 -10.14
C LYS A 733 27.06 -0.04 -9.04
N GLU A 734 28.34 0.12 -8.77
CA GLU A 734 28.90 0.93 -7.68
C GLU A 734 29.63 2.17 -8.22
N ASP A 735 29.55 2.41 -9.54
CA ASP A 735 30.10 3.58 -10.21
C ASP A 735 29.22 4.82 -10.03
N PRO A 736 29.81 6.03 -9.92
CA PRO A 736 31.25 6.33 -10.12
C PRO A 736 32.12 6.11 -8.87
N VAL A 737 31.50 5.89 -7.69
CA VAL A 737 32.16 5.95 -6.37
C VAL A 737 33.22 4.86 -6.17
N HIS A 738 33.08 3.72 -6.84
CA HIS A 738 33.96 2.56 -6.68
C HIS A 738 34.62 2.08 -7.98
N PHE A 739 34.75 2.94 -9.00
CA PHE A 739 35.42 2.66 -10.28
C PHE A 739 36.77 1.95 -10.11
N ASP A 740 37.70 2.56 -9.37
CA ASP A 740 39.05 2.01 -9.14
C ASP A 740 39.05 0.67 -8.38
N ARG A 741 37.96 0.32 -7.70
CA ARG A 741 37.82 -0.97 -7.00
C ARG A 741 37.44 -2.12 -7.91
N PHE A 742 36.93 -1.85 -9.11
CA PHE A 742 36.39 -2.90 -9.98
C PHE A 742 36.91 -2.85 -11.42
N VAL A 743 37.48 -1.72 -11.88
CA VAL A 743 37.98 -1.56 -13.26
C VAL A 743 39.01 -2.62 -13.67
N GLU A 744 39.86 -3.08 -12.74
CA GLU A 744 40.83 -4.16 -13.01
C GLU A 744 40.16 -5.52 -13.22
N GLN A 745 39.08 -5.83 -12.51
CA GLN A 745 38.37 -7.09 -12.68
C GLN A 745 37.40 -7.03 -13.87
N ALA A 746 36.84 -5.85 -14.15
CA ALA A 746 36.06 -5.58 -15.36
C ALA A 746 36.85 -5.85 -16.64
N SER A 747 38.18 -5.65 -16.65
CA SER A 747 39.04 -5.88 -17.82
C SER A 747 39.24 -7.34 -18.22
N LEU A 748 38.79 -8.28 -17.39
CA LEU A 748 38.78 -9.70 -17.75
C LEU A 748 37.67 -10.04 -18.76
N PHE A 749 36.57 -9.28 -18.74
CA PHE A 749 35.30 -9.60 -19.40
C PHE A 749 35.20 -9.04 -20.81
N ASP A 750 34.40 -9.69 -21.65
CA ASP A 750 34.25 -9.31 -23.06
C ASP A 750 33.31 -8.10 -23.27
N ILE A 751 32.47 -7.79 -22.27
CA ILE A 751 31.50 -6.69 -22.24
C ILE A 751 31.44 -6.10 -20.84
N VAL A 752 31.44 -4.77 -20.74
CA VAL A 752 31.31 -4.04 -19.47
C VAL A 752 30.08 -3.14 -19.49
N PHE A 753 29.34 -3.15 -18.39
CA PHE A 753 28.27 -2.22 -18.09
C PHE A 753 28.62 -1.39 -16.86
N THR A 754 28.21 -0.12 -16.85
CA THR A 754 28.39 0.82 -15.73
C THR A 754 27.04 1.40 -15.30
N SER A 755 26.81 1.58 -14.00
CA SER A 755 25.65 2.34 -13.48
C SER A 755 25.70 3.82 -13.83
N ASP A 756 26.88 4.35 -14.12
CA ASP A 756 27.10 5.73 -14.53
C ASP A 756 27.67 5.81 -15.96
N ILE A 757 26.89 6.41 -16.87
CA ILE A 757 27.26 6.69 -18.27
C ILE A 757 28.53 7.53 -18.39
N ASP A 758 28.81 8.41 -17.42
CA ASP A 758 29.97 9.30 -17.45
C ASP A 758 31.28 8.56 -17.17
N CYS A 759 31.23 7.31 -16.67
CA CYS A 759 32.38 6.43 -16.56
C CYS A 759 32.76 5.71 -17.87
N ILE A 760 31.90 5.72 -18.91
CA ILE A 760 32.16 5.00 -20.17
C ILE A 760 33.48 5.42 -20.84
N PRO A 761 33.85 6.71 -20.95
CA PRO A 761 35.12 7.12 -21.55
C PRO A 761 36.33 6.54 -20.81
N ALA A 762 36.34 6.61 -19.48
CA ALA A 762 37.43 6.08 -18.65
C ALA A 762 37.57 4.56 -18.74
N TYR A 763 36.44 3.84 -18.81
CA TYR A 763 36.46 2.40 -19.12
C TYR A 763 37.04 2.12 -20.51
N ARG A 764 36.61 2.82 -21.57
CA ARG A 764 37.13 2.59 -22.92
C ARG A 764 38.64 2.81 -23.02
N GLU A 765 39.15 3.85 -22.38
CA GLU A 765 40.58 4.12 -22.28
C GLU A 765 41.34 3.00 -21.55
N ARG A 766 40.80 2.52 -20.42
CA ARG A 766 41.46 1.49 -19.58
C ARG A 766 41.37 0.07 -20.14
N LEU A 767 40.28 -0.25 -20.86
CA LEU A 767 39.96 -1.57 -21.42
C LEU A 767 40.49 -1.75 -22.85
N GLY A 768 40.67 -0.64 -23.60
CA GLY A 768 41.09 -0.68 -25.00
C GLY A 768 40.00 -1.14 -25.98
N HIS A 769 38.72 -1.12 -25.60
CA HIS A 769 37.61 -1.53 -26.47
C HIS A 769 36.30 -0.75 -26.21
N ASP A 770 35.46 -0.63 -27.24
CA ASP A 770 34.21 0.14 -27.18
C ASP A 770 32.98 -0.62 -26.62
N ARG A 771 33.13 -1.89 -26.23
CA ARG A 771 32.05 -2.74 -25.67
C ARG A 771 31.71 -2.39 -24.21
N VAL A 772 31.49 -1.10 -23.98
CA VAL A 772 31.18 -0.48 -22.69
C VAL A 772 29.89 0.31 -22.83
N PHE A 773 28.90 0.02 -21.98
CA PHE A 773 27.54 0.56 -22.06
C PHE A 773 27.02 1.01 -20.69
N ALA A 774 26.03 1.91 -20.67
CA ALA A 774 25.34 2.27 -19.44
C ALA A 774 24.26 1.22 -19.12
N LEU A 775 24.16 0.80 -17.85
CA LEU A 775 23.09 -0.04 -17.33
C LEU A 775 22.55 0.58 -16.03
N PRO A 776 21.58 1.50 -16.13
CA PRO A 776 20.94 2.08 -14.96
C PRO A 776 20.13 1.03 -14.20
N PHE A 777 19.87 1.30 -12.93
CA PHE A 777 18.95 0.50 -12.12
C PHE A 777 17.52 0.44 -12.71
N ALA A 778 16.73 -0.47 -12.13
CA ALA A 778 15.37 -0.79 -12.53
C ALA A 778 14.57 -1.31 -11.33
N ALA A 779 13.26 -1.49 -11.53
CA ALA A 779 12.40 -2.23 -10.61
C ALA A 779 12.06 -3.62 -11.16
N GLN A 780 11.87 -4.60 -10.27
CA GLN A 780 11.34 -5.93 -10.62
C GLN A 780 9.82 -5.93 -10.35
N PRO A 781 8.94 -5.96 -11.37
CA PRO A 781 7.48 -5.87 -11.21
C PRO A 781 6.85 -6.89 -10.25
N ALA A 782 7.36 -8.13 -10.19
CA ALA A 782 6.83 -9.15 -9.29
C ALA A 782 7.03 -8.81 -7.80
N ILE A 783 8.04 -7.98 -7.48
CA ILE A 783 8.39 -7.56 -6.12
C ILE A 783 7.83 -6.15 -5.84
N HIS A 784 8.16 -5.23 -6.74
CA HIS A 784 7.83 -3.80 -6.68
C HIS A 784 6.59 -3.55 -7.53
N ASN A 785 5.45 -3.45 -6.87
CA ASN A 785 4.15 -3.25 -7.52
C ASN A 785 3.21 -2.53 -6.56
N PRO A 786 2.19 -1.84 -7.08
CA PRO A 786 1.30 -1.02 -6.26
C PRO A 786 0.28 -1.84 -5.45
N ILE A 787 0.26 -3.18 -5.56
CA ILE A 787 -0.76 -4.05 -4.94
C ILE A 787 -0.67 -3.95 -3.41
N LEU A 788 -1.79 -3.62 -2.75
CA LEU A 788 -1.85 -3.33 -1.32
C LEU A 788 -2.55 -4.42 -0.51
N GLU A 789 -1.86 -4.96 0.50
CA GLU A 789 -2.47 -5.84 1.51
C GLU A 789 -3.34 -5.06 2.52
N SER A 790 -2.96 -3.82 2.82
CA SER A 790 -3.62 -2.95 3.82
C SER A 790 -3.83 -1.52 3.27
N ARG A 791 -4.37 -0.61 4.09
CA ARG A 791 -4.34 0.84 3.77
C ARG A 791 -2.93 1.40 4.02
N ARG A 792 -2.57 2.43 3.27
CA ARG A 792 -1.33 3.19 3.50
C ARG A 792 -1.45 4.01 4.77
N ASP A 793 -0.37 4.09 5.53
CA ASP A 793 -0.20 5.02 6.64
C ASP A 793 -0.06 6.44 6.07
N GLY A 794 -0.82 7.40 6.60
CA GLY A 794 -0.72 8.83 6.26
C GLY A 794 0.55 9.51 6.81
N ARG A 795 1.70 8.82 6.73
CA ARG A 795 2.99 9.21 7.28
C ARG A 795 4.05 9.30 6.19
N VAL A 796 5.15 9.96 6.56
CA VAL A 796 6.33 10.18 5.73
C VAL A 796 7.45 9.26 6.17
N CYS A 797 8.16 8.62 5.24
CA CYS A 797 9.27 7.73 5.55
C CYS A 797 10.58 8.15 4.87
N PHE A 798 11.67 8.12 5.62
CA PHE A 798 13.04 8.17 5.08
C PHE A 798 13.79 6.88 5.43
N ALA A 799 14.52 6.32 4.45
CA ALA A 799 15.33 5.13 4.67
C ALA A 799 16.77 5.39 4.24
N GLY A 800 17.67 5.68 5.18
CA GLY A 800 19.03 6.08 4.87
C GLY A 800 19.86 6.37 6.10
N THR A 801 21.13 6.60 5.87
CA THR A 801 22.13 6.85 6.91
C THR A 801 22.58 8.31 6.83
N TYR A 802 22.71 8.96 7.99
CA TYR A 802 23.28 10.30 8.11
C TYR A 802 24.81 10.23 8.03
N TYR A 803 25.44 11.25 7.45
CA TYR A 803 26.90 11.33 7.37
C TYR A 803 27.32 12.62 8.09
N GLY A 804 27.84 12.49 9.32
CA GLY A 804 28.08 13.64 10.21
C GLY A 804 29.17 14.58 9.71
N ASP A 805 30.29 14.01 9.27
CA ASP A 805 31.55 14.76 9.10
C ASP A 805 32.02 14.82 7.64
N ARG A 806 31.21 14.32 6.69
CA ARG A 806 31.59 14.21 5.27
C ARG A 806 30.53 14.85 4.37
N HIS A 807 30.97 15.87 3.63
CA HIS A 807 30.22 16.66 2.65
C HIS A 807 29.13 17.57 3.25
N GLU A 808 29.46 18.86 3.38
CA GLU A 808 28.54 19.90 3.86
C GLU A 808 27.24 19.96 3.05
N LYS A 809 27.35 20.00 1.71
CA LYS A 809 26.19 19.95 0.80
C LYS A 809 25.21 18.82 1.14
N ARG A 810 25.72 17.62 1.45
CA ARG A 810 24.88 16.46 1.78
C ARG A 810 24.09 16.66 3.07
N ARG A 811 24.65 17.36 4.07
CA ARG A 811 23.94 17.69 5.31
C ARG A 811 22.82 18.69 5.04
N THR A 812 23.10 19.72 4.24
CA THR A 812 22.10 20.70 3.77
C THR A 812 20.97 20.01 2.99
N ASP A 813 21.31 19.15 2.02
CA ASP A 813 20.37 18.33 1.26
C ASP A 813 19.49 17.44 2.19
N MET A 814 20.08 16.85 3.24
CA MET A 814 19.32 16.08 4.24
C MET A 814 18.45 16.97 5.14
N GLU A 815 18.88 18.18 5.50
CA GLU A 815 18.05 19.11 6.29
C GLU A 815 16.87 19.65 5.49
N HIS A 816 17.06 20.01 4.22
CA HIS A 816 15.98 20.46 3.34
C HIS A 816 14.84 19.44 3.28
N VAL A 817 15.18 18.14 3.23
CA VAL A 817 14.23 17.04 3.10
C VAL A 817 13.66 16.57 4.45
N LEU A 818 14.50 16.39 5.48
CA LEU A 818 14.08 15.76 6.75
C LEU A 818 13.46 16.72 7.75
N LYS A 819 13.96 17.96 7.83
CA LYS A 819 13.51 18.95 8.83
C LYS A 819 12.02 19.31 8.71
N PRO A 820 11.48 19.64 7.53
CA PRO A 820 10.04 19.90 7.40
C PRO A 820 9.19 18.65 7.63
N ALA A 821 9.70 17.46 7.30
CA ALA A 821 8.95 16.20 7.48
C ALA A 821 8.65 15.85 8.95
N LEU A 822 9.36 16.43 9.92
CA LEU A 822 9.05 16.31 11.35
C LEU A 822 7.61 16.74 11.66
N ASP A 823 7.12 17.80 11.00
CA ASP A 823 5.76 18.34 11.15
C ASP A 823 4.67 17.38 10.61
N PHE A 824 5.06 16.41 9.76
CA PHE A 824 4.17 15.52 9.00
C PHE A 824 4.29 14.03 9.39
N GLY A 825 4.82 13.74 10.59
CA GLY A 825 4.88 12.38 11.10
C GLY A 825 5.96 11.50 10.45
N LEU A 826 7.18 12.03 10.36
CA LEU A 826 8.38 11.33 9.89
C LEU A 826 8.68 10.06 10.71
N ASP A 827 8.95 8.96 10.00
CA ASP A 827 9.65 7.77 10.48
C ASP A 827 10.98 7.59 9.70
N ILE A 828 12.06 7.24 10.40
CA ILE A 828 13.41 7.03 9.83
C ILE A 828 13.85 5.59 10.04
N TYR A 829 14.31 4.93 8.96
CA TYR A 829 15.00 3.65 9.02
C TYR A 829 16.47 3.80 8.61
N ASP A 830 17.39 3.59 9.56
CA ASP A 830 18.83 3.74 9.37
C ASP A 830 19.53 2.38 9.22
N ARG A 831 20.36 2.24 8.19
CA ARG A 831 21.14 1.02 7.94
C ARG A 831 22.21 0.78 9.01
N GLN A 832 22.74 1.85 9.61
CA GLN A 832 23.78 1.78 10.64
C GLN A 832 23.21 1.72 12.07
N HIS A 833 21.89 1.59 12.21
CA HIS A 833 21.25 1.48 13.51
C HIS A 833 21.74 0.24 14.28
N GLY A 834 22.34 0.48 15.45
CA GLY A 834 22.93 -0.56 16.30
C GLY A 834 24.45 -0.70 16.20
N LEU A 835 25.14 0.13 15.42
CA LEU A 835 26.61 0.27 15.55
C LEU A 835 27.02 0.83 16.92
N ALA A 836 28.26 0.54 17.34
CA ALA A 836 28.86 1.01 18.58
C ALA A 836 30.29 1.54 18.36
N GLY A 837 30.78 2.37 19.29
CA GLY A 837 32.10 3.01 19.21
C GLY A 837 32.19 4.10 18.15
N ARG A 838 33.42 4.46 17.73
CA ARG A 838 33.69 5.58 16.78
C ARG A 838 32.89 5.51 15.47
N GLN A 839 32.58 4.31 14.97
CA GLN A 839 31.75 4.17 13.76
C GLN A 839 30.32 4.68 13.96
N ALA A 840 29.76 4.58 15.16
CA ALA A 840 28.43 5.08 15.46
C ALA A 840 28.37 6.62 15.56
N GLU A 841 29.50 7.28 15.81
CA GLU A 841 29.60 8.74 15.88
C GLU A 841 29.60 9.35 14.46
N LEU A 842 30.39 8.78 13.54
CA LEU A 842 30.48 9.22 12.13
C LEU A 842 29.13 9.20 11.37
N TYR A 843 28.22 8.30 11.76
CA TYR A 843 26.92 8.09 11.10
C TYR A 843 25.72 8.57 11.93
N ARG A 844 25.97 9.34 13.00
CA ARG A 844 24.94 9.72 13.97
C ARG A 844 23.98 10.77 13.41
N PHE A 845 22.69 10.47 13.41
CA PHE A 845 21.65 11.48 13.17
C PHE A 845 21.64 12.54 14.29
N PRO A 846 21.42 13.84 13.96
CA PRO A 846 21.19 14.90 14.93
C PRO A 846 20.05 14.58 15.90
N ASP A 847 20.14 15.07 17.15
CA ASP A 847 19.25 14.64 18.24
C ASP A 847 17.76 14.91 17.97
N ILE A 848 17.42 15.94 17.19
CA ILE A 848 16.03 16.24 16.78
C ILE A 848 15.36 15.10 16.01
N TYR A 849 16.12 14.27 15.28
CA TYR A 849 15.58 13.16 14.48
C TYR A 849 15.48 11.86 15.26
N ARG A 850 16.13 11.74 16.43
CA ARG A 850 16.24 10.45 17.16
C ARG A 850 14.90 9.87 17.63
N PRO A 851 13.89 10.65 18.06
CA PRO A 851 12.55 10.11 18.37
C PRO A 851 11.81 9.47 17.17
N HIS A 852 12.28 9.77 15.96
CA HIS A 852 11.69 9.32 14.69
C HIS A 852 12.37 8.08 14.13
N ILE A 853 13.53 7.66 14.67
CA ILE A 853 14.24 6.46 14.23
C ILE A 853 13.48 5.22 14.71
N ARG A 854 13.12 4.35 13.77
CA ARG A 854 12.37 3.09 13.98
C ARG A 854 13.26 1.84 13.93
N GLY A 855 14.56 2.02 13.78
CA GLY A 855 15.56 0.96 13.70
C GLY A 855 16.09 0.78 12.28
N ARG A 856 16.36 -0.46 11.91
CA ARG A 856 16.72 -0.89 10.54
C ARG A 856 15.67 -1.87 10.04
N LEU A 857 15.47 -1.91 8.73
CA LEU A 857 14.69 -2.95 8.05
C LEU A 857 15.63 -3.80 7.20
N ASP A 858 15.33 -5.08 7.05
CA ASP A 858 15.86 -5.87 5.94
C ASP A 858 15.22 -5.48 4.60
N TYR A 859 15.61 -6.15 3.52
CA TYR A 859 15.15 -5.81 2.18
C TYR A 859 13.64 -6.14 1.96
N ASP A 860 13.16 -7.28 2.45
CA ASP A 860 11.75 -7.67 2.32
C ASP A 860 10.84 -6.76 3.14
N GLU A 861 11.29 -6.38 4.34
CA GLU A 861 10.65 -5.39 5.19
C GLU A 861 10.65 -4.00 4.52
N MET A 862 11.71 -3.63 3.80
CA MET A 862 11.77 -2.37 3.05
C MET A 862 10.77 -2.35 1.88
N VAL A 863 10.62 -3.46 1.13
CA VAL A 863 9.59 -3.59 0.08
C VAL A 863 8.18 -3.47 0.67
N ARG A 864 7.93 -4.04 1.85
CA ARG A 864 6.67 -3.82 2.59
C ARG A 864 6.50 -2.36 3.02
N ALA A 865 7.57 -1.70 3.47
CA ALA A 865 7.54 -0.28 3.84
C ALA A 865 7.20 0.62 2.65
N TYR A 866 7.75 0.36 1.45
CA TYR A 866 7.41 1.09 0.21
C TYR A 866 5.89 1.11 -0.03
N LYS A 867 5.22 -0.04 0.12
CA LYS A 867 3.76 -0.16 -0.09
C LYS A 867 2.93 0.38 1.09
N ARG A 868 3.54 0.55 2.27
CA ARG A 868 2.87 0.99 3.51
C ARG A 868 2.79 2.50 3.67
N TYR A 869 3.86 3.26 3.41
CA TYR A 869 3.83 4.72 3.65
C TYR A 869 3.15 5.49 2.50
N ARG A 870 2.64 6.69 2.79
CA ARG A 870 2.03 7.59 1.78
C ARG A 870 3.08 8.35 0.98
N VAL A 871 4.13 8.86 1.62
CA VAL A 871 5.22 9.60 0.94
C VAL A 871 6.57 9.07 1.40
N PHE A 872 7.51 8.94 0.47
CA PHE A 872 8.90 8.64 0.77
C PHE A 872 9.83 9.81 0.44
N LEU A 873 10.90 9.91 1.22
CA LEU A 873 11.93 10.93 1.08
C LEU A 873 13.21 10.29 0.51
N ASN A 874 13.85 10.97 -0.45
CA ASN A 874 15.10 10.56 -1.07
C ASN A 874 16.13 11.70 -1.07
N VAL A 875 17.41 11.36 -0.93
CA VAL A 875 18.52 12.31 -1.00
C VAL A 875 19.59 11.69 -1.90
N ASN A 876 19.91 12.38 -3.00
CA ASN A 876 20.88 11.88 -3.97
C ASN A 876 22.32 12.19 -3.55
N SER A 877 23.22 11.27 -3.90
CA SER A 877 24.68 11.40 -3.62
C SER A 877 25.48 11.77 -4.86
N VAL A 878 24.92 11.45 -6.03
CA VAL A 878 25.37 11.85 -7.35
C VAL A 878 24.21 12.66 -7.93
N SER A 879 24.44 13.94 -8.22
CA SER A 879 23.42 14.83 -8.81
C SER A 879 23.54 14.93 -10.32
N ASP A 880 24.74 14.77 -10.87
CA ASP A 880 25.06 15.31 -12.20
C ASP A 880 25.06 14.24 -13.31
N SER A 881 25.12 12.95 -12.93
CA SER A 881 25.01 11.83 -13.87
C SER A 881 23.61 11.71 -14.46
N SER A 882 23.54 11.51 -15.77
CA SER A 882 22.31 11.19 -16.53
C SER A 882 21.72 9.81 -16.22
N THR A 883 22.40 8.95 -15.46
CA THR A 883 21.99 7.55 -15.28
C THR A 883 22.13 7.01 -13.85
N MET A 884 23.04 7.57 -13.04
CA MET A 884 23.30 7.09 -11.68
C MET A 884 22.51 7.87 -10.62
N PHE A 885 21.53 7.20 -10.02
CA PHE A 885 20.84 7.65 -8.81
C PHE A 885 20.34 6.45 -7.98
N SER A 886 19.75 6.74 -6.83
CA SER A 886 19.27 5.71 -5.89
C SER A 886 18.24 4.78 -6.56
N ARG A 887 18.59 3.49 -6.70
CA ARG A 887 17.68 2.40 -7.13
C ARG A 887 16.29 2.44 -6.49
N ARG A 888 16.19 2.89 -5.23
CA ARG A 888 14.92 3.06 -4.52
C ARG A 888 13.90 3.92 -5.27
N VAL A 889 14.35 4.90 -6.05
CA VAL A 889 13.45 5.76 -6.83
C VAL A 889 12.61 4.91 -7.79
N PHE A 890 13.22 3.97 -8.51
CA PHE A 890 12.47 3.02 -9.34
C PHE A 890 11.56 2.11 -8.49
N GLU A 891 12.09 1.57 -7.39
CA GLU A 891 11.38 0.63 -6.51
C GLU A 891 10.10 1.23 -5.89
N LEU A 892 10.16 2.50 -5.47
CA LEU A 892 9.05 3.26 -4.87
C LEU A 892 7.98 3.65 -5.90
N LEU A 893 8.40 4.17 -7.06
CA LEU A 893 7.48 4.55 -8.13
C LEU A 893 6.76 3.32 -8.71
N ALA A 894 7.47 2.21 -8.92
CA ALA A 894 6.87 0.92 -9.25
C ALA A 894 5.90 0.42 -8.17
N SER A 895 6.19 0.70 -6.90
CA SER A 895 5.30 0.43 -5.77
C SER A 895 4.19 1.48 -5.59
N GLY A 896 3.97 2.38 -6.55
CA GLY A 896 2.91 3.40 -6.52
C GLY A 896 3.06 4.43 -5.41
N THR A 897 4.29 4.78 -5.03
CA THR A 897 4.56 5.62 -3.85
C THR A 897 5.27 6.91 -4.28
N PRO A 898 4.60 8.07 -4.22
CA PRO A 898 5.22 9.36 -4.52
C PRO A 898 6.45 9.65 -3.67
N ILE A 899 7.41 10.32 -4.30
CA ILE A 899 8.74 10.59 -3.75
C ILE A 899 8.98 12.09 -3.77
N ILE A 900 9.48 12.62 -2.65
CA ILE A 900 10.15 13.92 -2.61
C ILE A 900 11.66 13.66 -2.59
N SER A 901 12.40 14.27 -3.51
CA SER A 901 13.83 14.03 -3.70
C SER A 901 14.59 15.33 -3.88
N THR A 902 15.83 15.42 -3.35
CA THR A 902 16.76 16.42 -3.87
C THR A 902 17.04 16.19 -5.35
N TYR A 903 17.42 17.25 -6.08
CA TYR A 903 17.65 17.18 -7.52
C TYR A 903 18.66 16.09 -7.91
N SER A 904 18.42 15.47 -9.06
CA SER A 904 19.37 14.61 -9.77
C SER A 904 18.99 14.62 -11.25
N ARG A 905 19.96 14.95 -12.10
CA ARG A 905 19.82 14.99 -13.55
C ARG A 905 19.33 13.66 -14.11
N GLY A 906 19.87 12.54 -13.61
CA GLY A 906 19.40 11.21 -14.00
C GLY A 906 17.94 10.95 -13.65
N ILE A 907 17.42 11.46 -12.53
CA ILE A 907 15.98 11.36 -12.24
C ILE A 907 15.18 12.20 -13.24
N ALA A 908 15.60 13.44 -13.51
CA ALA A 908 14.90 14.34 -14.44
C ALA A 908 14.88 13.78 -15.87
N GLU A 909 16.03 13.38 -16.42
CA GLU A 909 16.17 12.86 -17.78
C GLU A 909 15.55 11.46 -17.94
N MET A 910 15.73 10.55 -16.96
CA MET A 910 15.20 9.19 -17.09
C MET A 910 13.73 9.08 -16.71
N LEU A 911 13.26 9.75 -15.66
CA LEU A 911 11.90 9.56 -15.12
C LEU A 911 10.96 10.73 -15.42
N GLY A 912 11.48 11.87 -15.86
CA GLY A 912 10.71 13.10 -16.08
C GLY A 912 10.49 13.87 -14.78
N GLU A 913 10.44 15.20 -14.89
CA GLU A 913 10.24 16.11 -13.74
C GLU A 913 8.86 15.94 -13.07
N ASP A 914 7.89 15.36 -13.79
CA ASP A 914 6.54 15.09 -13.31
C ASP A 914 6.38 13.80 -12.47
N ALA A 915 7.36 12.90 -12.48
CA ALA A 915 7.28 11.62 -11.78
C ALA A 915 7.79 11.69 -10.33
N VAL A 916 8.62 12.68 -10.00
CA VAL A 916 9.27 12.87 -8.70
C VAL A 916 9.20 14.34 -8.31
N PHE A 917 8.82 14.64 -7.07
CA PHE A 917 8.78 16.01 -6.58
C PHE A 917 10.20 16.44 -6.18
N PHE A 918 10.83 17.28 -6.99
CA PHE A 918 12.14 17.84 -6.66
C PHE A 918 12.04 18.93 -5.60
N THR A 919 13.04 19.00 -4.72
CA THR A 919 13.12 20.00 -3.66
C THR A 919 14.52 20.58 -3.58
N GLU A 920 14.58 21.91 -3.46
CA GLU A 920 15.83 22.66 -3.28
C GLU A 920 15.87 23.39 -1.94
N SER A 921 14.73 23.55 -1.25
CA SER A 921 14.61 24.20 0.04
C SER A 921 13.71 23.44 1.04
N VAL A 922 13.71 23.88 2.31
CA VAL A 922 12.78 23.41 3.35
C VAL A 922 11.32 23.74 3.00
N GLU A 923 11.09 24.93 2.42
CA GLU A 923 9.77 25.41 2.01
C GLU A 923 9.18 24.58 0.85
N ASP A 924 10.01 24.14 -0.10
CA ASP A 924 9.58 23.24 -1.17
C ASP A 924 9.13 21.89 -0.63
N THR A 925 9.94 21.24 0.20
CA THR A 925 9.55 19.95 0.80
C THR A 925 8.28 20.12 1.65
N ARG A 926 8.13 21.19 2.43
CA ARG A 926 6.88 21.48 3.17
C ARG A 926 5.69 21.57 2.23
N ARG A 927 5.77 22.39 1.17
CA ARG A 927 4.72 22.55 0.14
C ARG A 927 4.35 21.22 -0.53
N HIS A 928 5.34 20.39 -0.87
CA HIS A 928 5.10 19.08 -1.48
C HIS A 928 4.49 18.07 -0.50
N LEU A 929 4.88 18.08 0.77
CA LEU A 929 4.27 17.26 1.82
C LEU A 929 2.81 17.68 2.08
N GLU A 930 2.53 18.98 2.19
CA GLU A 930 1.18 19.51 2.32
C GLU A 930 0.29 19.03 1.17
N ALA A 931 0.74 19.18 -0.09
CA ALA A 931 0.00 18.71 -1.25
C ALA A 931 -0.23 17.19 -1.25
N LEU A 932 0.81 16.37 -1.06
CA LEU A 932 0.71 14.90 -1.15
C LEU A 932 -0.04 14.24 0.02
N LEU A 933 -0.08 14.88 1.18
CA LEU A 933 -0.76 14.35 2.37
C LEU A 933 -2.20 14.85 2.51
N SER A 934 -2.50 16.09 2.08
CA SER A 934 -3.85 16.66 2.17
C SER A 934 -4.70 16.44 0.91
N ASP A 935 -4.10 16.49 -0.28
CA ASP A 935 -4.81 16.25 -1.54
C ASP A 935 -4.60 14.80 -2.01
N THR A 936 -5.71 14.10 -2.20
CA THR A 936 -5.70 12.70 -2.63
C THR A 936 -5.64 12.57 -4.16
N ASP A 937 -6.21 13.51 -4.91
CA ASP A 937 -6.15 13.50 -6.38
C ASP A 937 -4.73 13.82 -6.88
N VAL A 938 -4.04 14.78 -6.26
CA VAL A 938 -2.61 15.05 -6.51
C VAL A 938 -1.75 13.81 -6.22
N TRP A 939 -2.00 13.13 -5.10
CA TRP A 939 -1.28 11.93 -4.71
C TRP A 939 -1.52 10.77 -5.69
N ASP A 940 -2.76 10.51 -6.07
CA ASP A 940 -3.13 9.41 -6.96
C ASP A 940 -2.57 9.63 -8.37
N ARG A 941 -2.59 10.87 -8.89
CA ARG A 941 -1.95 11.23 -10.17
C ARG A 941 -0.44 11.02 -10.14
N ALA A 942 0.24 11.42 -9.06
CA ALA A 942 1.66 11.17 -8.88
C ALA A 942 1.98 9.66 -8.83
N SER A 943 1.18 8.88 -8.08
CA SER A 943 1.30 7.42 -7.98
C SER A 943 1.23 6.76 -9.36
N VAL A 944 0.19 7.07 -10.13
CA VAL A 944 -0.04 6.47 -11.46
C VAL A 944 1.04 6.89 -12.47
N ARG A 945 1.50 8.16 -12.45
CA ARG A 945 2.62 8.62 -13.30
C ARG A 945 3.90 7.83 -13.02
N GLY A 946 4.26 7.66 -11.74
CA GLY A 946 5.40 6.86 -11.31
C GLY A 946 5.33 5.40 -11.78
N ILE A 947 4.17 4.76 -11.59
CA ILE A 947 3.93 3.37 -12.02
C ILE A 947 4.09 3.25 -13.54
N ARG A 948 3.45 4.13 -14.33
CA ARG A 948 3.53 4.09 -15.79
C ARG A 948 4.98 4.19 -16.26
N ARG A 949 5.72 5.18 -15.78
CA ARG A 949 7.10 5.41 -16.23
C ARG A 949 8.00 4.21 -15.96
N VAL A 950 7.99 3.69 -14.72
CA VAL A 950 8.87 2.58 -14.35
C VAL A 950 8.45 1.26 -15.01
N MET A 951 7.15 0.96 -15.07
CA MET A 951 6.65 -0.32 -15.61
C MET A 951 6.71 -0.41 -17.14
N MET A 952 6.80 0.72 -17.86
CA MET A 952 7.08 0.75 -19.29
C MET A 952 8.57 0.55 -19.57
N ASP A 953 9.44 1.40 -19.01
CA ASP A 953 10.80 1.61 -19.53
C ASP A 953 11.94 1.17 -18.57
N HIS A 954 11.63 0.94 -17.30
CA HIS A 954 12.65 0.73 -16.24
C HIS A 954 12.42 -0.54 -15.41
N THR A 955 12.12 -1.66 -16.09
CA THR A 955 12.02 -3.00 -15.49
C THR A 955 13.31 -3.82 -15.62
N TYR A 956 13.54 -4.78 -14.71
CA TYR A 956 14.67 -5.72 -14.85
C TYR A 956 14.56 -6.64 -16.07
N GLU A 957 13.34 -6.95 -16.51
CA GLU A 957 13.06 -7.57 -17.82
C GLU A 957 13.74 -6.77 -18.95
N SER A 958 13.45 -5.46 -19.07
CA SER A 958 14.04 -4.60 -20.10
C SER A 958 15.56 -4.45 -19.96
N ARG A 959 16.09 -4.42 -18.73
CA ARG A 959 17.55 -4.38 -18.48
C ARG A 959 18.23 -5.67 -18.92
N LEU A 960 17.67 -6.82 -18.55
CA LEU A 960 18.23 -8.11 -18.95
C LEU A 960 18.18 -8.28 -20.47
N GLY A 961 17.09 -7.85 -21.12
CA GLY A 961 16.99 -7.91 -22.57
C GLY A 961 18.03 -7.05 -23.28
N TYR A 962 18.24 -5.83 -22.81
CA TYR A 962 19.32 -4.97 -23.32
C TYR A 962 20.71 -5.58 -23.10
N VAL A 963 20.98 -6.17 -21.93
CA VAL A 963 22.24 -6.86 -21.63
C VAL A 963 22.50 -8.03 -22.59
N LEU A 964 21.49 -8.88 -22.79
CA LEU A 964 21.57 -10.03 -23.68
C LEU A 964 21.70 -9.63 -25.17
N GLU A 965 20.99 -8.58 -25.61
CA GLU A 965 21.12 -8.01 -26.95
C GLU A 965 22.58 -7.57 -27.22
N LYS A 966 23.21 -6.82 -26.30
CA LYS A 966 24.62 -6.43 -26.43
C LYS A 966 25.59 -7.61 -26.33
N ALA A 967 25.17 -8.71 -25.71
CA ALA A 967 25.90 -9.97 -25.68
C ALA A 967 25.75 -10.82 -26.95
N GLY A 968 24.86 -10.45 -27.89
CA GLY A 968 24.55 -11.27 -29.05
C GLY A 968 23.77 -12.54 -28.69
N VAL A 969 23.04 -12.51 -27.57
CA VAL A 969 22.21 -13.61 -27.08
C VAL A 969 20.74 -13.26 -27.28
N ASP A 970 19.98 -14.17 -27.88
CA ASP A 970 18.53 -14.01 -28.05
C ASP A 970 17.85 -13.77 -26.70
N SER A 971 17.16 -12.63 -26.56
CA SER A 971 16.40 -12.30 -25.36
C SER A 971 14.90 -12.39 -25.58
N PRO A 972 14.18 -13.19 -24.78
CA PRO A 972 12.74 -13.12 -24.69
C PRO A 972 12.33 -12.00 -23.70
N VAL A 973 12.36 -10.73 -24.13
CA VAL A 973 11.58 -9.69 -23.46
C VAL A 973 10.11 -10.00 -23.73
N ALA A 974 9.27 -10.17 -22.70
CA ALA A 974 7.87 -10.48 -22.93
C ALA A 974 7.16 -9.23 -23.46
N ALA A 975 6.43 -9.41 -24.55
CA ALA A 975 5.53 -8.39 -25.05
C ALA A 975 4.45 -8.11 -23.99
N LEU A 976 3.96 -6.87 -23.96
CA LEU A 976 2.72 -6.57 -23.24
C LEU A 976 1.55 -7.35 -23.88
N PRO A 977 0.50 -7.69 -23.11
CA PRO A 977 -0.55 -8.59 -23.57
C PRO A 977 -1.34 -8.03 -24.76
N HIS A 978 -1.53 -8.85 -25.79
CA HIS A 978 -2.48 -8.55 -26.87
C HIS A 978 -3.92 -8.70 -26.35
N PHE A 979 -4.76 -7.69 -26.58
CA PHE A 979 -6.16 -7.66 -26.10
C PHE A 979 -7.18 -7.95 -27.21
N ALA A 980 -8.28 -8.59 -26.85
CA ALA A 980 -9.53 -8.55 -27.61
C ALA A 980 -10.50 -7.57 -26.95
N ILE A 981 -10.77 -6.44 -27.59
CA ILE A 981 -11.74 -5.45 -27.11
C ILE A 981 -13.14 -5.92 -27.49
N VAL A 982 -14.00 -6.19 -26.51
CA VAL A 982 -15.41 -6.54 -26.72
C VAL A 982 -16.25 -5.28 -26.51
N ALA A 983 -16.69 -4.67 -27.61
CA ALA A 983 -17.48 -3.43 -27.59
C ALA A 983 -18.95 -3.72 -27.90
N ALA A 984 -19.86 -3.35 -26.98
CA ALA A 984 -21.29 -3.38 -27.24
C ALA A 984 -21.71 -2.17 -28.11
N ILE A 985 -22.22 -2.43 -29.32
CA ILE A 985 -22.76 -1.40 -30.23
C ILE A 985 -24.27 -1.60 -30.33
N ASP A 986 -25.02 -0.64 -29.77
CA ASP A 986 -26.47 -0.63 -29.80
C ASP A 986 -27.03 0.42 -30.80
N THR A 987 -26.24 1.42 -31.23
CA THR A 987 -26.63 2.45 -32.23
C THR A 987 -25.45 2.87 -33.13
N PRO A 988 -25.66 3.50 -34.31
CA PRO A 988 -24.57 3.97 -35.17
C PRO A 988 -23.63 4.99 -34.51
N GLU A 989 -24.15 5.88 -33.66
CA GLU A 989 -23.37 6.91 -32.94
C GLU A 989 -22.42 6.30 -31.91
N CYS A 990 -22.72 5.08 -31.43
CA CYS A 990 -21.83 4.30 -30.59
C CYS A 990 -20.51 3.98 -31.30
N THR A 991 -20.57 3.73 -32.62
CA THR A 991 -19.41 3.41 -33.45
C THR A 991 -18.46 4.60 -33.58
N GLU A 992 -18.97 5.82 -33.68
CA GLU A 992 -18.14 7.02 -33.81
C GLU A 992 -17.44 7.39 -32.49
N ARG A 993 -18.12 7.25 -31.35
CA ARG A 993 -17.49 7.40 -30.03
C ARG A 993 -16.43 6.35 -29.76
N LEU A 994 -16.70 5.09 -30.14
CA LEU A 994 -15.75 3.99 -30.04
C LEU A 994 -14.50 4.27 -30.89
N LEU A 995 -14.68 4.83 -32.10
CA LEU A 995 -13.58 5.22 -32.97
C LEU A 995 -12.71 6.35 -32.37
N ASP A 996 -13.30 7.45 -31.88
CA ASP A 996 -12.54 8.54 -31.23
C ASP A 996 -11.75 8.01 -30.03
N TRP A 997 -12.34 7.15 -29.20
CA TRP A 997 -11.62 6.53 -28.09
C TRP A 997 -10.44 5.64 -28.57
N LEU A 998 -10.67 4.71 -29.50
CA LEU A 998 -9.65 3.79 -30.01
C LEU A 998 -8.50 4.52 -30.73
N GLN A 999 -8.79 5.59 -31.45
CA GLN A 999 -7.78 6.43 -32.10
C GLN A 999 -6.90 7.14 -31.07
N ASN A 1000 -7.45 7.53 -29.93
CA ASN A 1000 -6.73 8.22 -28.84
C ASN A 1000 -6.12 7.27 -27.79
N GLN A 1001 -6.21 5.94 -27.93
CA GLN A 1001 -5.49 5.01 -27.05
C GLN A 1001 -3.98 5.05 -27.28
N ALA A 1002 -3.20 5.17 -26.20
CA ALA A 1002 -1.75 5.01 -26.23
C ALA A 1002 -1.35 3.56 -26.53
N TYR A 1003 -2.05 2.58 -25.95
CA TYR A 1003 -1.86 1.16 -26.27
C TYR A 1003 -2.51 0.82 -27.61
N ARG A 1004 -1.77 0.14 -28.51
CA ARG A 1004 -2.19 -0.12 -29.90
C ARG A 1004 -2.38 -1.59 -30.27
N ASP A 1005 -1.97 -2.51 -29.41
CA ASP A 1005 -1.95 -3.95 -29.73
C ASP A 1005 -3.26 -4.64 -29.31
N PHE A 1006 -4.23 -4.66 -30.20
CA PHE A 1006 -5.54 -5.26 -29.95
C PHE A 1006 -6.32 -5.67 -31.21
N ASP A 1007 -7.13 -6.71 -31.06
CA ASP A 1007 -8.28 -7.05 -31.90
C ASP A 1007 -9.53 -6.28 -31.41
N LEU A 1008 -10.48 -5.98 -32.32
CA LEU A 1008 -11.76 -5.34 -31.99
C LEU A 1008 -12.95 -6.23 -32.36
N LEU A 1009 -13.72 -6.64 -31.35
CA LEU A 1009 -14.91 -7.48 -31.49
C LEU A 1009 -16.17 -6.63 -31.24
N LEU A 1010 -16.95 -6.40 -32.31
CA LEU A 1010 -18.16 -5.58 -32.26
C LEU A 1010 -19.37 -6.46 -31.98
N VAL A 1011 -20.00 -6.29 -30.81
CA VAL A 1011 -21.16 -7.09 -30.38
C VAL A 1011 -22.43 -6.26 -30.45
N GLY A 1012 -23.41 -6.69 -31.26
CA GLY A 1012 -24.71 -6.03 -31.39
C GLY A 1012 -25.82 -6.99 -31.83
N ASP A 1013 -27.08 -6.58 -31.64
CA ASP A 1013 -28.25 -7.41 -31.97
C ASP A 1013 -28.53 -7.50 -33.49
N ALA A 1014 -27.97 -6.57 -34.27
CA ALA A 1014 -27.97 -6.55 -35.72
C ALA A 1014 -26.53 -6.57 -36.27
N GLN A 1015 -26.37 -6.95 -37.55
CA GLN A 1015 -25.08 -6.77 -38.22
C GLN A 1015 -24.78 -5.27 -38.30
N PRO A 1016 -23.61 -4.80 -37.84
CA PRO A 1016 -23.20 -3.41 -38.07
C PRO A 1016 -23.04 -3.17 -39.57
N ASP A 1017 -23.27 -1.92 -39.98
CA ASP A 1017 -23.12 -1.50 -41.37
C ASP A 1017 -21.70 -1.79 -41.89
N ALA A 1018 -21.62 -2.34 -43.09
CA ALA A 1018 -20.36 -2.70 -43.74
C ALA A 1018 -19.47 -1.48 -43.98
N GLU A 1019 -20.05 -0.30 -44.28
CA GLU A 1019 -19.28 0.94 -44.42
C GLU A 1019 -18.72 1.40 -43.08
N ALA A 1020 -19.48 1.28 -41.99
CA ALA A 1020 -19.01 1.56 -40.63
C ALA A 1020 -17.89 0.61 -40.16
N VAL A 1021 -17.97 -0.69 -40.47
CA VAL A 1021 -16.89 -1.66 -40.20
C VAL A 1021 -15.63 -1.32 -41.01
N LEU A 1022 -15.77 -1.00 -42.30
CA LEU A 1022 -14.65 -0.57 -43.16
C LEU A 1022 -14.03 0.76 -42.69
N LYS A 1023 -14.85 1.69 -42.16
CA LYS A 1023 -14.37 2.95 -41.56
C LYS A 1023 -13.50 2.67 -40.33
N LEU A 1024 -13.93 1.78 -39.44
CA LEU A 1024 -13.13 1.34 -38.29
C LEU A 1024 -11.82 0.65 -38.72
N ASP A 1025 -11.90 -0.35 -39.59
CA ASP A 1025 -10.75 -1.14 -40.07
C ASP A 1025 -9.64 -0.25 -40.67
N ARG A 1026 -10.02 0.67 -41.57
CA ARG A 1026 -9.11 1.68 -42.15
C ARG A 1026 -8.54 2.62 -41.09
N ALA A 1027 -9.38 3.14 -40.20
CA ALA A 1027 -8.98 4.15 -39.22
C ALA A 1027 -8.12 3.59 -38.06
N LEU A 1028 -8.17 2.27 -37.85
CA LEU A 1028 -7.32 1.55 -36.90
C LEU A 1028 -6.03 0.99 -37.53
N GLY A 1029 -5.85 1.15 -38.84
CA GLY A 1029 -4.61 0.81 -39.55
C GLY A 1029 -4.43 -0.68 -39.83
N GLY A 1030 -5.51 -1.40 -40.15
CA GLY A 1030 -5.44 -2.84 -40.46
C GLY A 1030 -5.44 -3.76 -39.24
N ARG A 1031 -5.90 -3.28 -38.09
CA ARG A 1031 -6.24 -4.14 -36.93
C ARG A 1031 -7.53 -4.91 -37.23
N LYS A 1032 -7.60 -6.14 -36.74
CA LYS A 1032 -8.71 -7.06 -37.02
C LYS A 1032 -10.01 -6.57 -36.36
N VAL A 1033 -10.94 -6.07 -37.17
CA VAL A 1033 -12.30 -5.72 -36.73
C VAL A 1033 -13.26 -6.86 -37.09
N VAL A 1034 -13.90 -7.47 -36.09
CA VAL A 1034 -14.81 -8.62 -36.29
C VAL A 1034 -16.22 -8.30 -35.78
N PRO A 1035 -17.24 -8.27 -36.66
CA PRO A 1035 -18.63 -8.12 -36.24
C PRO A 1035 -19.22 -9.45 -35.74
N ILE A 1036 -19.87 -9.43 -34.58
CA ILE A 1036 -20.43 -10.59 -33.89
C ILE A 1036 -21.88 -10.30 -33.47
N LEU A 1037 -22.83 -10.93 -34.17
CA LEU A 1037 -24.24 -10.93 -33.79
C LEU A 1037 -24.45 -11.49 -32.37
N ARG A 1038 -25.16 -10.75 -31.51
CA ARG A 1038 -25.55 -11.19 -30.16
C ARG A 1038 -26.56 -12.35 -30.29
N HIS A 1039 -26.16 -13.55 -29.88
CA HIS A 1039 -27.05 -14.72 -29.79
C HIS A 1039 -27.04 -15.27 -28.36
N PRO A 1040 -28.20 -15.53 -27.73
CA PRO A 1040 -28.26 -16.14 -26.41
C PRO A 1040 -27.49 -17.48 -26.37
N GLY A 1041 -26.69 -17.68 -25.32
CA GLY A 1041 -26.00 -18.95 -25.04
C GLY A 1041 -24.64 -19.16 -25.71
N GLU A 1042 -24.35 -18.55 -26.86
CA GLU A 1042 -23.13 -18.83 -27.64
C GLU A 1042 -22.14 -17.66 -27.75
N LEU A 1043 -22.52 -16.45 -27.31
CA LEU A 1043 -21.73 -15.24 -27.51
C LEU A 1043 -20.27 -15.35 -27.02
N SER A 1044 -20.05 -15.88 -25.81
CA SER A 1044 -18.69 -16.03 -25.26
C SER A 1044 -17.83 -16.99 -26.10
N ALA A 1045 -18.39 -18.09 -26.60
CA ALA A 1045 -17.69 -19.03 -27.45
C ALA A 1045 -17.32 -18.40 -28.80
N ARG A 1046 -18.23 -17.62 -29.40
CA ARG A 1046 -17.99 -16.92 -30.66
C ARG A 1046 -16.92 -15.84 -30.53
N CYS A 1047 -16.88 -15.09 -29.43
CA CYS A 1047 -15.81 -14.12 -29.16
C CYS A 1047 -14.45 -14.80 -28.90
N LEU A 1048 -14.43 -15.90 -28.15
CA LEU A 1048 -13.22 -16.70 -27.91
C LEU A 1048 -12.67 -17.42 -29.17
N GLN A 1049 -13.51 -17.63 -30.18
CA GLN A 1049 -13.13 -18.15 -31.49
C GLN A 1049 -12.72 -17.03 -32.47
N ALA A 1050 -13.23 -15.81 -32.26
CA ALA A 1050 -12.95 -14.67 -33.14
C ALA A 1050 -11.57 -14.04 -32.90
N SER A 1051 -10.97 -14.20 -31.72
CA SER A 1051 -9.63 -13.70 -31.39
C SER A 1051 -8.83 -14.70 -30.56
N ASP A 1052 -7.54 -14.80 -30.84
CA ASP A 1052 -6.59 -15.61 -30.09
C ASP A 1052 -6.01 -14.89 -28.85
N ALA A 1053 -6.40 -13.63 -28.62
CA ALA A 1053 -5.97 -12.82 -27.49
C ALA A 1053 -6.02 -13.55 -26.14
N GLU A 1054 -5.02 -13.27 -25.29
CA GLU A 1054 -4.96 -13.82 -23.94
C GLU A 1054 -5.98 -13.14 -23.01
N TYR A 1055 -6.21 -11.83 -23.21
CA TYR A 1055 -7.09 -11.01 -22.39
C TYR A 1055 -8.19 -10.36 -23.21
N PHE A 1056 -9.41 -10.35 -22.66
CA PHE A 1056 -10.57 -9.73 -23.25
C PHE A 1056 -10.98 -8.53 -22.39
N ALA A 1057 -11.08 -7.35 -22.99
CA ALA A 1057 -11.46 -6.10 -22.33
C ALA A 1057 -12.88 -5.70 -22.74
N PHE A 1058 -13.80 -5.57 -21.78
CA PHE A 1058 -15.19 -5.24 -22.04
C PHE A 1058 -15.44 -3.74 -21.98
N LEU A 1059 -16.08 -3.20 -23.01
CA LEU A 1059 -16.40 -1.79 -23.09
C LEU A 1059 -17.85 -1.52 -23.48
N HIS A 1060 -18.42 -0.52 -22.81
CA HIS A 1060 -19.76 -0.02 -23.05
C HIS A 1060 -19.67 1.27 -23.85
N SER A 1061 -20.28 1.31 -25.02
CA SER A 1061 -20.26 2.47 -25.93
C SER A 1061 -20.94 3.74 -25.43
N ARG A 1062 -21.58 3.69 -24.26
CA ARG A 1062 -22.14 4.84 -23.53
C ARG A 1062 -21.14 5.47 -22.56
N ASP A 1063 -20.17 4.71 -22.07
CA ASP A 1063 -19.19 5.15 -21.08
C ASP A 1063 -17.98 5.80 -21.79
N HIS A 1064 -17.20 6.59 -21.06
CA HIS A 1064 -16.02 7.28 -21.59
C HIS A 1064 -14.74 6.69 -21.02
N TYR A 1065 -13.72 6.57 -21.86
CA TYR A 1065 -12.46 5.91 -21.56
C TYR A 1065 -11.29 6.84 -21.92
N GLY A 1066 -10.31 6.97 -21.03
CA GLY A 1066 -9.16 7.87 -21.20
C GLY A 1066 -8.02 7.24 -22.01
N PRO A 1067 -7.05 8.04 -22.50
CA PRO A 1067 -6.03 7.61 -23.47
C PRO A 1067 -5.12 6.47 -22.97
N ASN A 1068 -4.93 6.36 -21.65
CA ASN A 1068 -4.07 5.33 -21.05
C ASN A 1068 -4.85 4.09 -20.56
N TYR A 1069 -6.17 4.01 -20.80
CA TYR A 1069 -7.05 2.97 -20.26
C TYR A 1069 -6.52 1.53 -20.47
N LEU A 1070 -6.21 1.14 -21.71
CA LEU A 1070 -5.67 -0.19 -22.01
C LEU A 1070 -4.21 -0.36 -21.55
N GLN A 1071 -3.42 0.73 -21.56
CA GLN A 1071 -2.03 0.70 -21.11
C GLN A 1071 -1.95 0.41 -19.60
N ASP A 1072 -2.80 1.02 -18.79
CA ASP A 1072 -2.86 0.77 -17.35
C ASP A 1072 -3.18 -0.70 -17.04
N TYR A 1073 -4.05 -1.35 -17.82
CA TYR A 1073 -4.31 -2.79 -17.72
C TYR A 1073 -3.14 -3.66 -18.22
N ALA A 1074 -2.48 -3.29 -19.32
CA ALA A 1074 -1.30 -4.00 -19.81
C ALA A 1074 -0.19 -4.04 -18.74
N LEU A 1075 0.08 -2.89 -18.12
CA LEU A 1075 1.03 -2.75 -17.02
C LEU A 1075 0.56 -3.49 -15.76
N ALA A 1076 -0.74 -3.46 -15.45
CA ALA A 1076 -1.29 -4.23 -14.34
C ALA A 1076 -1.14 -5.73 -14.52
N ILE A 1077 -1.35 -6.26 -15.72
CA ILE A 1077 -1.09 -7.67 -16.03
C ILE A 1077 0.40 -8.00 -15.84
N ARG A 1078 1.32 -7.15 -16.34
CA ARG A 1078 2.77 -7.30 -16.14
C ARG A 1078 3.17 -7.42 -14.67
N TYR A 1079 2.65 -6.57 -13.78
CA TYR A 1079 3.06 -6.58 -12.36
C TYR A 1079 2.27 -7.54 -11.45
N SER A 1080 1.13 -8.09 -11.91
CA SER A 1080 0.23 -8.90 -11.06
C SER A 1080 0.01 -10.34 -11.53
N GLY A 1081 0.08 -10.61 -12.84
CA GLY A 1081 -0.41 -11.85 -13.42
C GLY A 1081 -1.91 -12.11 -13.16
N ALA A 1082 -2.69 -11.07 -12.81
CA ALA A 1082 -4.08 -11.23 -12.40
C ALA A 1082 -4.97 -11.68 -13.57
N SER A 1083 -5.72 -12.77 -13.37
CA SER A 1083 -6.60 -13.32 -14.40
C SER A 1083 -7.94 -12.58 -14.58
N LEU A 1084 -8.26 -11.67 -13.65
CA LEU A 1084 -9.44 -10.79 -13.66
C LEU A 1084 -9.02 -9.42 -13.11
N LEU A 1085 -9.30 -8.34 -13.84
CA LEU A 1085 -9.03 -6.96 -13.46
C LEU A 1085 -10.25 -6.06 -13.72
N GLY A 1086 -10.30 -4.91 -13.08
CA GLY A 1086 -11.34 -3.89 -13.29
C GLY A 1086 -11.05 -2.59 -12.55
N LYS A 1087 -12.05 -1.71 -12.43
CA LYS A 1087 -12.00 -0.51 -11.56
C LYS A 1087 -13.17 -0.51 -10.57
N ALA A 1088 -12.85 -0.49 -9.28
CA ALA A 1088 -13.82 -0.46 -8.18
C ALA A 1088 -14.21 0.97 -7.78
N ALA A 1089 -13.27 1.90 -7.88
CA ALA A 1089 -13.44 3.34 -7.77
C ALA A 1089 -13.36 3.96 -9.17
N PHE A 1090 -14.26 4.89 -9.48
CA PHE A 1090 -14.34 5.55 -10.80
C PHE A 1090 -15.23 6.78 -10.73
N SER A 1091 -15.18 7.64 -11.75
CA SER A 1091 -16.12 8.76 -11.87
C SER A 1091 -17.41 8.35 -12.59
N ARG A 1092 -18.55 8.96 -12.25
CA ARG A 1092 -19.82 8.81 -12.98
C ARG A 1092 -20.39 10.19 -13.32
N LEU A 1093 -20.95 10.34 -14.52
CA LEU A 1093 -21.71 11.52 -14.89
C LEU A 1093 -23.04 11.58 -14.13
N THR A 1094 -23.41 12.77 -13.67
CA THR A 1094 -24.73 13.05 -13.10
C THR A 1094 -25.67 13.63 -14.17
N PHE A 1095 -26.98 13.60 -13.93
CA PHE A 1095 -28.01 14.07 -14.88
C PHE A 1095 -27.97 15.60 -15.18
N GLY A 1096 -27.02 16.35 -14.62
CA GLY A 1096 -26.75 17.76 -14.93
C GLY A 1096 -25.43 18.01 -15.67
N GLY A 1097 -24.73 16.98 -16.15
CA GLY A 1097 -23.45 17.12 -16.87
C GLY A 1097 -22.20 17.16 -15.98
N ASN A 1098 -22.34 17.43 -14.69
CA ASN A 1098 -21.23 17.37 -13.74
C ASN A 1098 -20.81 15.91 -13.46
N SER A 1099 -19.50 15.67 -13.41
CA SER A 1099 -18.92 14.41 -12.93
C SER A 1099 -18.99 14.33 -11.39
N LYS A 1100 -19.19 13.14 -10.84
CA LYS A 1100 -19.04 12.84 -9.40
C LYS A 1100 -18.27 11.53 -9.25
N VAL A 1101 -17.27 11.50 -8.37
CA VAL A 1101 -16.58 10.25 -8.03
C VAL A 1101 -17.57 9.30 -7.35
N VAL A 1102 -17.74 8.11 -7.93
CA VAL A 1102 -18.62 7.06 -7.42
C VAL A 1102 -17.76 5.98 -6.79
N ARG A 1103 -17.91 5.85 -5.47
CA ARG A 1103 -17.17 4.95 -4.57
C ARG A 1103 -15.67 5.30 -4.50
N LEU A 1104 -15.23 5.73 -3.32
CA LEU A 1104 -13.80 5.86 -3.01
C LEU A 1104 -13.28 4.57 -2.41
N GLY A 1105 -12.12 4.11 -2.89
CA GLY A 1105 -11.39 2.97 -2.35
C GLY A 1105 -11.60 1.64 -3.10
N GLY A 1106 -10.57 0.81 -3.07
CA GLY A 1106 -10.44 -0.43 -3.85
C GLY A 1106 -9.18 -0.44 -4.69
N ASP A 1107 -8.67 0.75 -5.05
CA ASP A 1107 -7.44 0.98 -5.81
C ASP A 1107 -6.29 0.05 -5.38
N TYR A 1108 -5.76 -0.69 -6.35
CA TYR A 1108 -4.69 -1.69 -6.23
C TYR A 1108 -4.96 -2.80 -5.19
N ARG A 1109 -6.21 -3.23 -5.02
CA ARG A 1109 -6.59 -4.41 -4.21
C ARG A 1109 -7.46 -5.38 -4.98
N TYR A 1110 -7.46 -6.63 -4.52
CA TYR A 1110 -8.46 -7.61 -4.93
C TYR A 1110 -9.81 -7.27 -4.31
N VAL A 1111 -10.83 -7.15 -5.15
CA VAL A 1111 -12.20 -6.75 -4.81
C VAL A 1111 -13.22 -7.75 -5.33
N SER A 1112 -14.40 -7.75 -4.74
CA SER A 1112 -15.56 -8.53 -5.18
C SER A 1112 -16.47 -7.78 -6.17
N GLU A 1113 -16.22 -6.49 -6.43
CA GLU A 1113 -17.13 -5.64 -7.19
C GLU A 1113 -16.37 -4.56 -8.00
N VAL A 1114 -16.62 -4.50 -9.32
CA VAL A 1114 -16.06 -3.50 -10.26
C VAL A 1114 -17.11 -3.01 -11.26
N ALA A 1115 -16.92 -1.85 -11.88
CA ALA A 1115 -17.77 -1.41 -12.98
C ALA A 1115 -17.73 -2.41 -14.15
N ALA A 1116 -18.89 -2.76 -14.71
CA ALA A 1116 -18.99 -3.86 -15.69
C ALA A 1116 -18.21 -3.56 -16.98
N GLY A 1117 -18.41 -2.37 -17.55
CA GLY A 1117 -17.62 -1.85 -18.67
C GLY A 1117 -16.17 -1.50 -18.33
N THR A 1118 -15.64 -1.99 -17.19
CA THR A 1118 -14.21 -1.95 -16.89
C THR A 1118 -13.55 -3.33 -16.80
N LEU A 1119 -14.33 -4.42 -16.91
CA LEU A 1119 -13.80 -5.75 -16.71
C LEU A 1119 -12.76 -6.10 -17.80
N VAL A 1120 -11.59 -6.55 -17.37
CA VAL A 1120 -10.60 -7.23 -18.20
C VAL A 1120 -10.41 -8.64 -17.66
N ALA A 1121 -10.56 -9.66 -18.51
CA ALA A 1121 -10.52 -11.05 -18.09
C ALA A 1121 -9.63 -11.89 -19.01
N HIS A 1122 -8.77 -12.70 -18.41
CA HIS A 1122 -7.99 -13.71 -19.13
C HIS A 1122 -8.92 -14.76 -19.74
N ARG A 1123 -8.62 -15.23 -20.95
CA ARG A 1123 -9.46 -16.17 -21.73
C ARG A 1123 -9.88 -17.42 -20.95
N SER A 1124 -9.02 -17.93 -20.05
CA SER A 1124 -9.33 -19.11 -19.22
C SER A 1124 -10.34 -18.87 -18.09
N ARG A 1125 -10.66 -17.61 -17.76
CA ARG A 1125 -11.69 -17.24 -16.77
C ARG A 1125 -13.05 -16.93 -17.42
N MET A 1126 -13.13 -16.96 -18.75
CA MET A 1126 -14.27 -16.45 -19.49
C MET A 1126 -15.45 -17.44 -19.52
N SER A 1127 -16.36 -17.32 -18.55
CA SER A 1127 -17.63 -18.04 -18.55
C SER A 1127 -18.74 -17.24 -19.24
N GLY A 1128 -19.77 -17.93 -19.77
CA GLY A 1128 -20.90 -17.27 -20.42
C GLY A 1128 -21.66 -16.29 -19.52
N ASP A 1129 -21.76 -16.59 -18.22
CA ASP A 1129 -22.38 -15.68 -17.25
C ASP A 1129 -21.52 -14.46 -16.93
N LEU A 1130 -20.19 -14.62 -16.87
CA LEU A 1130 -19.27 -13.47 -16.71
C LEU A 1130 -19.33 -12.57 -17.95
N PHE A 1131 -19.35 -13.16 -19.14
CA PHE A 1131 -19.48 -12.44 -20.42
C PHE A 1131 -20.80 -11.65 -20.50
N ARG A 1132 -21.92 -12.26 -20.07
CA ARG A 1132 -23.22 -11.59 -19.97
C ARG A 1132 -23.17 -10.42 -18.98
N ALA A 1133 -22.68 -10.66 -17.77
CA ALA A 1133 -22.59 -9.65 -16.72
C ALA A 1133 -21.71 -8.45 -17.13
N ALA A 1134 -20.61 -8.71 -17.84
CA ALA A 1134 -19.70 -7.68 -18.32
C ALA A 1134 -20.27 -6.78 -19.42
N LEU A 1135 -21.31 -7.22 -20.14
CA LEU A 1135 -21.97 -6.44 -21.20
C LEU A 1135 -23.31 -5.80 -20.76
N GLU A 1136 -24.07 -6.46 -19.88
CA GLU A 1136 -25.47 -6.09 -19.61
C GLU A 1136 -25.67 -5.41 -18.24
N ALA A 1137 -24.80 -5.68 -17.25
CA ALA A 1137 -24.89 -5.07 -15.93
C ALA A 1137 -24.19 -3.70 -15.89
N ASP A 1138 -24.44 -2.88 -14.87
CA ASP A 1138 -23.63 -1.67 -14.64
C ASP A 1138 -22.38 -1.95 -13.78
N VAL A 1139 -22.41 -3.10 -13.08
CA VAL A 1139 -21.42 -3.54 -12.09
C VAL A 1139 -21.33 -5.07 -12.14
N VAL A 1140 -20.12 -5.61 -12.18
CA VAL A 1140 -19.85 -7.05 -12.06
C VAL A 1140 -19.55 -7.39 -10.60
N ARG A 1141 -20.27 -8.39 -10.06
CA ARG A 1141 -20.09 -8.92 -8.70
C ARG A 1141 -19.55 -10.33 -8.71
N ARG A 1142 -18.62 -10.62 -7.80
CA ARG A 1142 -18.00 -11.93 -7.55
C ARG A 1142 -18.23 -12.33 -6.09
N PRO A 1143 -18.36 -13.63 -5.78
CA PRO A 1143 -18.64 -14.10 -4.42
C PRO A 1143 -17.44 -13.95 -3.46
N ILE A 1144 -16.22 -13.84 -4.02
CA ILE A 1144 -14.97 -13.64 -3.29
C ILE A 1144 -14.19 -12.47 -3.93
N PRO A 1145 -13.27 -11.81 -3.19
CA PRO A 1145 -12.41 -10.78 -3.76
C PRO A 1145 -11.34 -11.42 -4.67
N GLU A 1146 -11.63 -11.52 -5.96
CA GLU A 1146 -10.76 -12.14 -6.97
C GLU A 1146 -10.45 -11.26 -8.18
N VAL A 1147 -11.06 -10.07 -8.27
CA VAL A 1147 -10.81 -9.10 -9.36
C VAL A 1147 -9.82 -8.07 -8.84
N LEU A 1148 -8.67 -7.89 -9.50
CA LEU A 1148 -7.75 -6.81 -9.15
C LEU A 1148 -8.32 -5.47 -9.61
N SER A 1149 -8.72 -4.61 -8.67
CA SER A 1149 -9.01 -3.22 -9.02
C SER A 1149 -7.69 -2.48 -9.25
N ILE A 1150 -7.55 -1.83 -10.40
CA ILE A 1150 -6.47 -0.88 -10.65
C ILE A 1150 -6.87 0.53 -10.17
N ASP A 1151 -6.19 1.57 -10.65
CA ASP A 1151 -6.45 2.98 -10.35
C ASP A 1151 -7.87 3.43 -10.76
N ARG A 1152 -8.28 4.63 -10.31
CA ARG A 1152 -9.62 5.19 -10.62
C ARG A 1152 -9.73 6.04 -11.88
N PHE A 1153 -8.64 6.30 -12.59
CA PHE A 1153 -8.59 7.20 -13.75
C PHE A 1153 -8.90 6.46 -15.07
N ASN A 1154 -8.94 7.20 -16.18
CA ASN A 1154 -9.23 6.72 -17.53
C ASN A 1154 -10.59 6.03 -17.71
N TYR A 1155 -11.54 6.18 -16.78
CA TYR A 1155 -12.91 5.70 -16.94
C TYR A 1155 -13.93 6.64 -16.28
N LEU A 1156 -14.99 6.95 -17.02
CA LEU A 1156 -16.14 7.73 -16.57
C LEU A 1156 -17.42 7.02 -17.03
N GLN A 1157 -18.20 6.55 -16.07
CA GLN A 1157 -19.45 5.83 -16.34
C GLN A 1157 -20.59 6.81 -16.66
N SER A 1158 -21.40 6.50 -17.67
CA SER A 1158 -22.57 7.28 -18.05
C SER A 1158 -23.87 6.64 -17.55
N PRO A 1159 -24.87 7.44 -17.10
CA PRO A 1159 -26.19 6.92 -16.79
C PRO A 1159 -26.88 6.27 -18.01
N ARG A 1160 -27.66 5.21 -17.79
CA ARG A 1160 -28.49 4.61 -18.84
C ARG A 1160 -29.45 5.66 -19.41
N GLY A 1161 -29.48 5.78 -20.74
CA GLY A 1161 -30.35 6.73 -21.45
C GLY A 1161 -29.84 8.17 -21.55
N VAL A 1162 -28.68 8.51 -20.95
CA VAL A 1162 -28.04 9.83 -21.10
C VAL A 1162 -26.91 9.73 -22.11
N VAL A 1163 -27.04 10.45 -23.23
CA VAL A 1163 -25.99 10.60 -24.24
C VAL A 1163 -25.39 12.01 -24.11
N GLY A 1164 -24.28 12.12 -23.37
CA GLY A 1164 -23.57 13.38 -23.17
C GLY A 1164 -22.60 13.69 -24.31
N ASN A 1165 -22.74 14.85 -24.95
CA ASN A 1165 -21.97 15.19 -26.16
C ASN A 1165 -20.58 15.81 -25.91
N ARG A 1166 -20.24 16.21 -24.68
CA ARG A 1166 -18.90 16.71 -24.31
C ARG A 1166 -18.54 16.35 -22.87
N VAL A 1167 -17.42 15.65 -22.70
CA VAL A 1167 -16.74 15.46 -21.42
C VAL A 1167 -15.39 16.16 -21.51
N ASN A 1168 -14.99 16.87 -20.45
CA ASN A 1168 -13.67 17.51 -20.42
C ASN A 1168 -12.57 16.44 -20.35
N ARG A 1169 -11.77 16.31 -21.41
CA ARG A 1169 -10.71 15.27 -21.52
C ARG A 1169 -9.67 15.38 -20.38
N LEU A 1170 -9.49 16.57 -19.80
CA LEU A 1170 -8.59 16.82 -18.66
C LEU A 1170 -9.00 16.10 -17.36
N GLU A 1171 -10.30 15.93 -17.10
CA GLU A 1171 -10.78 15.22 -15.91
C GLU A 1171 -10.53 13.70 -15.99
N LEU A 1172 -10.57 13.14 -17.21
CA LEU A 1172 -10.50 11.71 -17.47
C LEU A 1172 -9.08 11.13 -17.43
N ALA A 1173 -8.10 11.87 -17.92
CA ALA A 1173 -6.80 11.33 -18.31
C ALA A 1173 -5.76 11.20 -17.18
N GLY A 1174 -6.07 11.67 -15.97
CA GLY A 1174 -5.08 11.83 -14.88
C GLY A 1174 -4.11 13.00 -15.09
N GLY A 1175 -4.10 13.63 -16.27
CA GLY A 1175 -3.27 14.78 -16.62
C GLY A 1175 -1.85 14.40 -17.07
N ILE A 1176 -1.29 15.00 -18.13
CA ILE A 1176 -1.76 14.92 -19.52
C ILE A 1176 -0.54 14.95 -20.47
N GLU A 1177 -0.82 14.78 -21.76
CA GLU A 1177 0.06 14.84 -22.95
C GLU A 1177 1.38 15.63 -22.84
N VAL A 1178 2.40 15.09 -23.52
CA VAL A 1178 3.79 15.57 -23.69
C VAL A 1178 3.87 16.97 -24.28
#